data_AF-A0A1B4LBT7-F1
#
_entry.id   AF-A0A1B4LBT7-F1
#
_cell.length_a   1.000
_cell.length_b   1.000
_cell.length_c   1.000
_cell.angle_alpha   90.00
_cell.angle_beta   90.00
_cell.angle_gamma   90.00
#
_symmetry.space_group_name_H-M   'P 1'
#
loop_
_entity.id
_entity.type
_entity.pdbx_description
1 polymer ?
#
loop_
_entity_poly.entity_id
_entity_poly.type
_entity_poly.pdbx_seq_one_letter_code
_entity_poly.pdbx_strand_id
1 'polypeptide(L)'
;MALTNGVLLKAISDDRALGSAMLFPHRHPQASPAFHVEVMDLWRCADEWVLIEAFREGAKSTLSEEHLLIEACFGNFGYCLIIGETYTKACQRLEAIKFEATRNTKLQGLFGRLKESGRVWNEHQMELSNGVLLEAHGWEEEFRGFKWRDIRPDRAYLDDIENKERVKDKAAVDASMRKLYLELIPAMDKVKGKIRVTGTPLAEDCMITRLRENPDWTSRRYPICNGDIDDPETRALWPERYPMDWVRRKRDEMERAGQLRGFMQEYMLMAIGSQDKPFESEHIRECAVDPAPWLPKVVITDPARTTDVKKSDRTGRVVVSRLGTKIYVHTSSGEFWKPDEVIEDAFKTSARYGDAAVAIEKNSLDEWLLQPMRAEMLRRGVTLALRPLSAPQDRDKTQFIMGMQPFFEAGDIVLVGGQGAHPKLVAEILNFPSGRRDILNALAYFQRVFSGAPVYEDFGQWNLVSEYEPSQQHPLALAFNATGTETTAALLCIEGQRVVVVADWISPVPPKEAVPDIAQLVRAAFPRARVTAWLPADVLDQADRMPIVPALRAAGMYPMRGAYVNVARGALSPLIRTEAKARRLFQVDTEGATHTLNAMAGGYNYPVDRAGNRNTLPETGPHRTLVEGLEAAVYVICSQQADVLPEGVNTGVNPQGVSYLTTLPRR
;
A
#
# COMPACT_ATOMS: atom_id res chain seq x y z
N MET A 1 -15.64 59.47 -24.65
CA MET A 1 -16.60 60.14 -23.75
C MET A 1 -16.41 59.53 -22.37
N ALA A 2 -16.13 60.32 -21.34
CA ALA A 2 -16.15 59.81 -19.97
C ALA A 2 -17.61 59.46 -19.60
N LEU A 3 -17.86 58.24 -19.13
CA LEU A 3 -19.18 57.84 -18.64
C LEU A 3 -19.54 58.70 -17.42
N THR A 4 -20.79 59.13 -17.30
CA THR A 4 -21.24 59.86 -16.11
C THR A 4 -21.29 58.92 -14.90
N ASN A 5 -21.12 59.46 -13.70
CA ASN A 5 -21.18 58.67 -12.45
C ASN A 5 -22.48 57.86 -12.34
N GLY A 6 -23.61 58.39 -12.82
CA GLY A 6 -24.89 57.67 -12.83
C GLY A 6 -24.89 56.43 -13.73
N VAL A 7 -24.24 56.48 -14.90
CA VAL A 7 -24.12 55.32 -15.79
C VAL A 7 -23.18 54.28 -15.20
N LEU A 8 -22.08 54.70 -14.57
CA LEU A 8 -21.15 53.80 -13.87
C LEU A 8 -21.83 53.10 -12.69
N LEU A 9 -22.55 53.84 -11.85
CA LEU A 9 -23.30 53.27 -10.73
C LEU A 9 -24.34 52.26 -11.22
N LYS A 10 -25.05 52.55 -12.32
CA LYS A 10 -25.98 51.59 -12.92
C LYS A 10 -25.27 50.33 -13.40
N ALA A 11 -24.16 50.45 -14.13
CA ALA A 11 -23.40 49.29 -14.61
C ALA A 11 -22.88 48.42 -13.47
N ILE A 12 -22.30 49.03 -12.43
CA ILE A 12 -21.84 48.33 -11.20
C ILE A 12 -23.02 47.71 -10.45
N SER A 13 -24.17 48.39 -10.46
CA SER A 13 -25.43 47.89 -9.91
C SER A 13 -26.05 46.80 -10.75
N ASP A 14 -25.76 46.65 -12.03
CA ASP A 14 -26.30 45.55 -12.84
C ASP A 14 -25.36 44.34 -12.79
N ASP A 15 -24.05 44.56 -12.74
CA ASP A 15 -23.00 43.54 -12.73
C ASP A 15 -21.98 43.78 -11.60
N ARG A 16 -22.02 42.91 -10.58
CA ARG A 16 -21.13 43.01 -9.41
C ARG A 16 -19.71 42.54 -9.70
N ALA A 17 -19.53 41.61 -10.62
CA ALA A 17 -18.20 41.14 -11.00
C ALA A 17 -17.44 42.22 -11.78
N LEU A 18 -18.13 42.88 -12.72
CA LEU A 18 -17.62 44.07 -13.39
C LEU A 18 -17.34 45.18 -12.36
N GLY A 19 -18.25 45.39 -11.43
CA GLY A 19 -18.09 46.34 -10.33
C GLY A 19 -16.82 46.12 -9.52
N SER A 20 -16.57 44.88 -9.10
CA SER A 20 -15.38 44.48 -8.37
C SER A 20 -14.10 44.77 -9.19
N ALA A 21 -14.03 44.29 -10.43
CA ALA A 21 -12.88 44.52 -11.30
C ALA A 21 -12.62 46.01 -11.58
N MET A 22 -13.67 46.83 -11.70
CA MET A 22 -13.55 48.27 -11.96
C MET A 22 -13.11 49.06 -10.74
N LEU A 23 -13.68 48.74 -9.56
CA LEU A 23 -13.46 49.46 -8.31
C LEU A 23 -12.15 49.05 -7.62
N PHE A 24 -11.75 47.79 -7.77
CA PHE A 24 -10.61 47.20 -7.07
C PHE A 24 -9.52 46.68 -8.01
N PRO A 25 -9.16 47.34 -9.13
CA PRO A 25 -8.25 46.75 -10.12
C PRO A 25 -6.88 46.36 -9.53
N HIS A 26 -6.43 47.04 -8.46
CA HIS A 26 -5.19 46.72 -7.76
C HIS A 26 -5.23 45.39 -7.01
N ARG A 27 -6.42 44.84 -6.74
CA ARG A 27 -6.64 43.52 -6.13
C ARG A 27 -6.78 42.40 -7.16
N HIS A 28 -6.86 42.73 -8.46
CA HIS A 28 -6.95 41.79 -9.58
C HIS A 28 -5.71 41.87 -10.49
N PRO A 29 -4.52 41.44 -10.02
CA PRO A 29 -3.29 41.50 -10.83
C PRO A 29 -3.29 40.51 -12.01
N GLN A 30 -4.22 39.56 -12.01
CA GLN A 30 -4.44 38.56 -13.05
C GLN A 30 -5.88 38.64 -13.53
N ALA A 31 -6.15 38.17 -14.75
CA ALA A 31 -7.51 38.09 -15.26
C ALA A 31 -8.38 37.20 -14.35
N SER A 32 -9.58 37.70 -14.03
CA SER A 32 -10.56 36.94 -13.27
C SER A 32 -11.17 35.83 -14.13
N PRO A 33 -11.18 34.57 -13.66
CA PRO A 33 -11.80 33.46 -14.36
C PRO A 33 -13.33 33.55 -14.33
N ALA A 34 -14.00 32.80 -15.20
CA ALA A 34 -15.47 32.80 -15.32
C ALA A 34 -16.19 32.49 -13.99
N PHE A 35 -15.62 31.61 -13.15
CA PHE A 35 -16.26 31.27 -11.88
C PHE A 35 -16.26 32.42 -10.87
N HIS A 36 -15.37 33.42 -10.98
CA HIS A 36 -15.42 34.62 -10.13
C HIS A 36 -16.70 35.42 -10.39
N VAL A 37 -17.16 35.45 -11.64
CA VAL A 37 -18.41 36.11 -12.02
C VAL A 37 -19.60 35.37 -11.41
N GLU A 38 -19.65 34.04 -11.57
CA GLU A 38 -20.73 33.23 -11.00
C GLU A 38 -20.77 33.31 -9.47
N VAL A 39 -19.61 33.37 -8.80
CA VAL A 39 -19.52 33.59 -7.33
C VAL A 39 -20.15 34.93 -6.92
N MET A 40 -19.83 36.01 -7.63
CA MET A 40 -20.40 37.33 -7.37
C MET A 40 -21.92 37.36 -7.59
N ASP A 41 -22.40 36.69 -8.63
CA ASP A 41 -23.83 36.56 -8.93
C ASP A 41 -24.56 35.74 -7.86
N LEU A 42 -23.96 34.65 -7.39
CA LEU A 42 -24.50 33.80 -6.33
C LEU A 42 -24.58 34.54 -4.98
N TRP A 43 -23.57 35.33 -4.61
CA TRP A 43 -23.69 36.13 -3.38
C TRP A 43 -24.80 37.18 -3.49
N ARG A 44 -24.99 37.75 -4.68
CA ARG A 44 -26.00 38.76 -4.96
C ARG A 44 -27.42 38.20 -5.09
N CYS A 45 -27.57 36.91 -5.39
CA CYS A 45 -28.86 36.33 -5.79
C CYS A 45 -29.99 36.56 -4.77
N ALA A 46 -31.22 36.33 -5.23
CA ALA A 46 -32.41 36.49 -4.40
C ALA A 46 -32.41 35.51 -3.21
N ASP A 47 -31.89 34.30 -3.40
CA ASP A 47 -31.95 33.19 -2.45
C ASP A 47 -31.43 33.57 -1.06
N GLU A 48 -32.15 33.11 -0.05
CA GLU A 48 -31.88 33.43 1.35
C GLU A 48 -30.56 32.79 1.80
N TRP A 49 -30.32 31.52 1.47
CA TRP A 49 -29.16 30.77 1.91
C TRP A 49 -28.34 30.24 0.74
N VAL A 50 -27.06 30.62 0.70
CA VAL A 50 -26.16 30.23 -0.38
C VAL A 50 -24.88 29.66 0.22
N LEU A 51 -24.46 28.51 -0.31
CA LEU A 51 -23.18 27.87 -0.04
C LEU A 51 -22.29 27.95 -1.28
N ILE A 52 -21.09 28.48 -1.12
CA ILE A 52 -20.07 28.48 -2.16
C ILE A 52 -18.86 27.71 -1.66
N GLU A 53 -18.45 26.72 -2.44
CA GLU A 53 -17.21 26.01 -2.20
C GLU A 53 -16.24 26.33 -3.31
N ALA A 54 -15.08 26.86 -2.94
CA ALA A 54 -14.04 27.22 -3.88
C ALA A 54 -12.70 26.70 -3.39
N PHE A 55 -11.91 26.17 -4.31
CA PHE A 55 -10.60 25.61 -4.02
C PHE A 55 -9.69 26.62 -3.30
N ARG A 56 -8.78 26.10 -2.47
CA ARG A 56 -7.80 26.91 -1.73
C ARG A 56 -7.02 27.82 -2.69
N GLU A 57 -6.83 29.08 -2.29
CA GLU A 57 -6.24 30.15 -3.12
C GLU A 57 -7.06 30.58 -4.36
N GLY A 58 -8.32 30.17 -4.49
CA GLY A 58 -9.26 30.63 -5.53
C GLY A 58 -9.73 32.09 -5.41
N ALA A 59 -9.07 32.93 -4.59
CA ALA A 59 -9.39 34.33 -4.30
C ALA A 59 -10.74 34.62 -3.60
N LYS A 60 -11.40 33.59 -3.04
CA LYS A 60 -12.73 33.70 -2.41
C LYS A 60 -12.84 34.82 -1.36
N SER A 61 -11.85 34.96 -0.46
CA SER A 61 -11.91 35.99 0.58
C SER A 61 -11.72 37.41 0.04
N THR A 62 -10.92 37.59 -1.01
CA THR A 62 -10.79 38.90 -1.67
C THR A 62 -12.10 39.31 -2.33
N LEU A 63 -12.72 38.38 -3.07
CA LEU A 63 -14.00 38.63 -3.70
C LEU A 63 -15.12 38.92 -2.69
N SER A 64 -15.14 38.24 -1.53
CA SER A 64 -16.19 38.47 -0.53
C SER A 64 -16.05 39.83 0.16
N GLU A 65 -14.83 40.25 0.49
CA GLU A 65 -14.57 41.58 1.04
C GLU A 65 -15.04 42.69 0.08
N GLU A 66 -14.73 42.54 -1.22
CA GLU A 66 -15.17 43.48 -2.26
C GLU A 66 -16.68 43.47 -2.44
N HIS A 67 -17.30 42.28 -2.49
CA HIS A 67 -18.75 42.13 -2.61
C HIS A 67 -19.48 42.81 -1.46
N LEU A 68 -19.08 42.51 -0.21
CA LEU A 68 -19.68 43.08 1.00
C LEU A 68 -19.55 44.61 1.01
N LEU A 69 -18.38 45.14 0.64
CA LEU A 69 -18.16 46.59 0.58
C LEU A 69 -19.03 47.25 -0.49
N ILE A 70 -19.12 46.67 -1.68
CA ILE A 70 -19.98 47.19 -2.75
C ILE A 70 -21.44 47.18 -2.29
N GLU A 71 -21.95 46.06 -1.79
CA GLU A 71 -23.33 45.96 -1.30
C GLU A 71 -23.63 46.98 -0.17
N ALA A 72 -22.67 47.18 0.73
CA ALA A 72 -22.76 48.18 1.79
C ALA A 72 -22.81 49.61 1.24
N CYS A 73 -21.99 49.93 0.23
CA CYS A 73 -21.98 51.25 -0.41
C CYS A 73 -23.32 51.57 -1.10
N PHE A 74 -23.95 50.57 -1.73
CA PHE A 74 -25.28 50.70 -2.33
C PHE A 74 -26.42 50.73 -1.29
N GLY A 75 -26.15 50.41 -0.02
CA GLY A 75 -27.18 50.35 1.01
C GLY A 75 -28.15 49.17 0.83
N ASN A 76 -27.69 48.07 0.21
CA ASN A 76 -28.52 46.90 -0.07
C ASN A 76 -28.86 46.07 1.19
N PHE A 77 -28.22 46.40 2.32
CA PHE A 77 -28.49 45.84 3.63
C PHE A 77 -28.22 46.91 4.69
N GLY A 78 -28.86 46.80 5.86
CA GLY A 78 -28.66 47.72 6.98
C GLY A 78 -27.63 47.25 7.99
N TYR A 79 -27.55 45.93 8.23
CA TYR A 79 -26.68 45.35 9.25
C TYR A 79 -26.14 43.97 8.83
N CYS A 80 -24.82 43.88 8.64
CA CYS A 80 -24.13 42.66 8.24
C CYS A 80 -23.23 42.10 9.35
N LEU A 81 -23.36 40.79 9.60
CA LEU A 81 -22.43 40.01 10.41
C LEU A 81 -21.38 39.35 9.51
N ILE A 82 -20.10 39.53 9.83
CA ILE A 82 -18.97 38.82 9.24
C ILE A 82 -18.48 37.81 10.28
N ILE A 83 -18.67 36.53 10.01
CA ILE A 83 -18.39 35.45 10.94
C ILE A 83 -17.22 34.63 10.42
N GLY A 84 -16.12 34.62 11.17
CA GLY A 84 -14.94 33.82 10.85
C GLY A 84 -14.81 32.62 11.79
N GLU A 85 -13.90 31.69 11.46
CA GLU A 85 -13.53 30.57 12.36
C GLU A 85 -13.18 31.06 13.77
N THR A 86 -12.52 32.22 13.85
CA THR A 86 -12.14 32.92 15.08
C THR A 86 -12.43 34.41 14.96
N TYR A 87 -12.61 35.10 16.10
CA TYR A 87 -12.83 36.55 16.16
C TYR A 87 -11.74 37.33 15.42
N THR A 88 -10.48 36.93 15.61
CA THR A 88 -9.33 37.58 14.95
C THR A 88 -9.40 37.47 13.43
N LYS A 89 -9.76 36.29 12.88
CA LYS A 89 -9.90 36.11 11.42
C LYS A 89 -11.02 36.99 10.87
N ALA A 90 -12.15 37.09 11.57
CA ALA A 90 -13.26 37.96 11.17
C ALA A 90 -12.84 39.44 11.18
N CYS A 91 -12.15 39.90 12.23
CA CYS A 91 -11.67 41.27 12.33
C CYS A 91 -10.64 41.61 11.24
N GLN A 92 -9.78 40.67 10.86
CA GLN A 92 -8.84 40.85 9.73
C GLN A 92 -9.57 41.08 8.40
N ARG A 93 -10.67 40.36 8.14
CA ARG A 93 -11.52 40.59 6.95
C ARG A 93 -12.15 41.97 6.98
N LEU A 94 -12.69 42.36 8.14
CA LEU A 94 -13.28 43.68 8.30
C LEU A 94 -12.24 44.80 8.15
N GLU A 95 -11.01 44.61 8.62
CA GLU A 95 -9.94 45.58 8.45
C GLU A 95 -9.55 45.77 6.97
N ALA A 96 -9.52 44.70 6.17
CA ALA A 96 -9.32 44.80 4.73
C ALA A 96 -10.44 45.62 4.05
N ILE A 97 -11.69 45.43 4.47
CA ILE A 97 -12.84 46.23 4.01
C ILE A 97 -12.69 47.70 4.42
N LYS A 98 -12.32 47.99 5.67
CA LYS A 98 -12.06 49.35 6.18
C LYS A 98 -10.93 50.04 5.41
N PHE A 99 -9.88 49.30 5.10
CA PHE A 99 -8.76 49.82 4.32
C PHE A 99 -9.25 50.29 2.95
N GLU A 100 -9.99 49.46 2.22
CA GLU A 100 -10.55 49.84 0.92
C GLU A 100 -11.53 51.00 1.04
N ALA A 101 -12.45 50.99 2.02
CA ALA A 101 -13.41 52.06 2.23
C ALA A 101 -12.75 53.44 2.48
N THR A 102 -11.52 53.47 3.01
CA THR A 102 -10.79 54.70 3.36
C THR A 102 -9.71 55.10 2.34
N ARG A 103 -9.16 54.16 1.58
CA ARG A 103 -8.02 54.41 0.67
C ARG A 103 -8.39 54.34 -0.81
N ASN A 104 -9.48 53.66 -1.17
CA ASN A 104 -9.85 53.45 -2.56
C ASN A 104 -10.48 54.71 -3.16
N THR A 105 -9.72 55.41 -4.00
CA THR A 105 -10.15 56.67 -4.63
C THR A 105 -11.29 56.49 -5.63
N LYS A 106 -11.42 55.32 -6.26
CA LYS A 106 -12.52 55.02 -7.19
C LYS A 106 -13.84 54.87 -6.43
N LEU A 107 -13.82 54.14 -5.31
CA LEU A 107 -14.97 54.04 -4.41
C LEU A 107 -15.38 55.42 -3.90
N GLN A 108 -14.43 56.22 -3.41
CA GLN A 108 -14.72 57.56 -2.90
C GLN A 108 -15.23 58.52 -3.99
N GLY A 109 -14.73 58.40 -5.21
CA GLY A 109 -15.19 59.19 -6.35
C GLY A 109 -16.65 58.91 -6.74
N LEU A 110 -17.16 57.69 -6.48
CA LEU A 110 -18.51 57.28 -6.84
C LEU A 110 -19.52 57.40 -5.69
N PHE A 111 -19.13 57.02 -4.47
CA PHE A 111 -20.01 56.97 -3.29
C PHE A 111 -19.74 58.11 -2.29
N GLY A 112 -18.74 58.96 -2.55
CA GLY A 112 -18.30 59.99 -1.62
C GLY A 112 -17.50 59.40 -0.45
N ARG A 113 -17.38 60.20 0.61
CA ARG A 113 -16.63 59.78 1.81
C ARG A 113 -17.44 58.74 2.60
N LEU A 114 -16.93 57.51 2.64
CA LEU A 114 -17.56 56.38 3.31
C LEU A 114 -17.39 56.41 4.85
N LYS A 115 -16.25 56.92 5.34
CA LYS A 115 -15.99 57.09 6.78
C LYS A 115 -16.33 58.51 7.24
N GLU A 116 -17.36 58.62 8.08
CA GLU A 116 -17.82 59.89 8.66
C GLU A 116 -17.38 60.03 10.14
N SER A 117 -17.12 61.26 10.58
CA SER A 117 -16.76 61.53 11.97
C SER A 117 -17.95 61.31 12.90
N GLY A 118 -17.74 60.68 14.07
CA GLY A 118 -18.78 60.42 15.05
C GLY A 118 -19.57 59.12 14.84
N ARG A 119 -19.32 58.39 13.75
CA ARG A 119 -19.86 57.04 13.54
C ARG A 119 -18.94 55.96 14.10
N VAL A 120 -19.50 54.77 14.33
CA VAL A 120 -18.75 53.64 14.89
C VAL A 120 -17.66 53.19 13.92
N TRP A 121 -16.42 53.13 14.39
CA TRP A 121 -15.27 52.64 13.63
C TRP A 121 -14.20 52.12 14.59
N ASN A 122 -14.37 50.89 15.06
CA ASN A 122 -13.46 50.22 16.01
C ASN A 122 -12.87 48.95 15.38
N GLU A 123 -12.28 48.03 16.14
CA GLU A 123 -11.67 46.80 15.60
C GLU A 123 -12.69 45.86 14.90
N HIS A 124 -13.86 45.65 15.51
CA HIS A 124 -14.86 44.68 15.05
C HIS A 124 -16.10 45.32 14.41
N GLN A 125 -16.23 46.64 14.37
CA GLN A 125 -17.36 47.34 13.76
C GLN A 125 -16.93 48.46 12.81
N MET A 126 -17.68 48.65 11.74
CA MET A 126 -17.65 49.86 10.91
C MET A 126 -19.06 50.28 10.50
N GLU A 127 -19.43 51.51 10.83
CA GLU A 127 -20.64 52.17 10.34
C GLU A 127 -20.27 53.14 9.21
N LEU A 128 -20.83 52.92 8.02
CA LEU A 128 -20.65 53.77 6.86
C LEU A 128 -21.49 55.06 6.96
N SER A 129 -21.13 56.08 6.17
CA SER A 129 -21.85 57.36 6.11
C SER A 129 -23.32 57.24 5.67
N ASN A 130 -23.68 56.17 4.96
CA ASN A 130 -25.07 55.84 4.61
C ASN A 130 -25.83 55.10 5.71
N GLY A 131 -25.21 54.82 6.87
CA GLY A 131 -25.83 54.17 8.02
C GLY A 131 -25.73 52.65 8.06
N VAL A 132 -25.11 52.01 7.05
CA VAL A 132 -24.88 50.56 7.03
C VAL A 132 -23.83 50.17 8.07
N LEU A 133 -24.12 49.15 8.88
CA LEU A 133 -23.18 48.57 9.84
C LEU A 133 -22.64 47.23 9.34
N LEU A 134 -21.32 47.04 9.41
CA LEU A 134 -20.68 45.72 9.34
C LEU A 134 -20.01 45.42 10.68
N GLU A 135 -20.26 44.23 11.21
CA GLU A 135 -19.74 43.77 12.50
C GLU A 135 -19.10 42.37 12.38
N ALA A 136 -17.94 42.18 13.00
CA ALA A 136 -17.14 40.96 12.92
C ALA A 136 -17.24 40.14 14.22
N HIS A 137 -17.51 38.84 14.08
CA HIS A 137 -17.62 37.89 15.19
C HIS A 137 -16.87 36.59 14.91
N GLY A 138 -16.40 35.93 15.97
CA GLY A 138 -15.93 34.55 15.90
C GLY A 138 -17.07 33.54 15.99
N TRP A 139 -16.91 32.38 15.35
CA TRP A 139 -17.90 31.29 15.42
C TRP A 139 -18.19 30.79 16.84
N GLU A 140 -17.27 30.97 17.79
CA GLU A 140 -17.47 30.55 19.19
C GLU A 140 -18.46 31.45 19.96
N GLU A 141 -18.71 32.68 19.52
CA GLU A 141 -19.59 33.64 20.21
C GLU A 141 -21.07 33.27 20.10
N GLU A 142 -21.89 33.71 21.05
CA GLU A 142 -23.35 33.50 21.00
C GLU A 142 -24.01 34.52 20.06
N PHE A 143 -24.86 34.05 19.15
CA PHE A 143 -25.47 34.91 18.13
C PHE A 143 -26.85 35.48 18.50
N ARG A 144 -27.29 35.31 19.75
CA ARG A 144 -28.64 35.69 20.17
C ARG A 144 -28.72 37.18 20.50
N GLY A 145 -29.77 37.84 20.00
CA GLY A 145 -30.13 39.18 20.44
C GLY A 145 -29.39 40.32 19.76
N PHE A 146 -28.66 40.08 18.65
CA PHE A 146 -28.07 41.16 17.88
C PHE A 146 -29.11 42.15 17.36
N LYS A 147 -28.87 43.43 17.63
CA LYS A 147 -29.70 44.52 17.17
C LYS A 147 -28.84 45.77 17.02
N TRP A 148 -28.86 46.38 15.84
CA TRP A 148 -28.28 47.69 15.61
C TRP A 148 -29.40 48.72 15.50
N ARG A 149 -29.54 49.56 16.52
CA ARG A 149 -30.69 50.48 16.67
C ARG A 149 -32.02 49.71 16.63
N ASP A 150 -32.76 49.81 15.53
CA ASP A 150 -34.02 49.10 15.29
C ASP A 150 -33.91 47.99 14.23
N ILE A 151 -32.70 47.71 13.76
CA ILE A 151 -32.43 46.78 12.67
C ILE A 151 -31.81 45.50 13.22
N ARG A 152 -32.39 44.36 12.84
CA ARG A 152 -31.74 43.04 13.01
C ARG A 152 -30.80 42.78 11.84
N PRO A 153 -29.79 41.91 12.02
CA PRO A 153 -28.93 41.53 10.90
C PRO A 153 -29.75 41.06 9.70
N ASP A 154 -29.59 41.73 8.55
CA ASP A 154 -30.20 41.33 7.28
C ASP A 154 -29.16 40.68 6.34
N ARG A 155 -27.89 40.68 6.72
CA ARG A 155 -26.81 39.90 6.08
C ARG A 155 -25.95 39.16 7.09
N ALA A 156 -25.58 37.93 6.76
CA ALA A 156 -24.52 37.19 7.44
C ALA A 156 -23.61 36.51 6.42
N TYR A 157 -22.30 36.70 6.56
CA TYR A 157 -21.27 36.06 5.75
C TYR A 157 -20.37 35.20 6.65
N LEU A 158 -20.31 33.90 6.37
CA LEU A 158 -19.52 32.92 7.13
C LEU A 158 -18.32 32.49 6.27
N ASP A 159 -17.10 32.76 6.72
CA ASP A 159 -15.85 32.46 6.02
C ASP A 159 -15.09 31.33 6.73
N ASP A 160 -14.99 30.16 6.09
CA ASP A 160 -14.21 29.01 6.57
C ASP A 160 -14.39 28.70 8.07
N ILE A 161 -15.64 28.63 8.54
CA ILE A 161 -15.95 28.53 9.99
C ILE A 161 -15.67 27.17 10.62
N GLU A 162 -15.47 26.11 9.83
CA GLU A 162 -15.18 24.77 10.34
C GLU A 162 -13.68 24.56 10.59
N ASN A 163 -13.36 23.68 11.53
CA ASN A 163 -12.01 23.19 11.76
C ASN A 163 -12.04 21.72 12.17
N LYS A 164 -10.86 21.10 12.32
CA LYS A 164 -10.73 19.67 12.62
C LYS A 164 -11.51 19.23 13.88
N GLU A 165 -11.55 20.06 14.93
CA GLU A 165 -12.29 19.75 16.16
C GLU A 165 -13.79 19.75 15.96
N ARG A 166 -14.31 20.63 15.10
CA ARG A 166 -15.76 20.73 14.81
C ARG A 166 -16.27 19.65 13.86
N VAL A 167 -15.37 18.94 13.17
CA VAL A 167 -15.70 17.84 12.24
C VAL A 167 -15.17 16.48 12.69
N LYS A 168 -14.69 16.38 13.94
CA LYS A 168 -14.08 15.14 14.45
C LYS A 168 -15.07 13.98 14.58
N ASP A 169 -16.32 14.30 14.89
CA ASP A 169 -17.40 13.35 15.08
C ASP A 169 -18.76 13.97 14.75
N LYS A 170 -19.77 13.11 14.61
CA LYS A 170 -21.14 13.52 14.29
C LYS A 170 -21.71 14.53 15.30
N ALA A 171 -21.42 14.39 16.60
CA ALA A 171 -21.98 15.23 17.64
C ALA A 171 -21.42 16.66 17.57
N ALA A 172 -20.14 16.81 17.22
CA ALA A 172 -19.50 18.10 16.98
C ALA A 172 -20.12 18.82 15.76
N VAL A 173 -20.38 18.08 14.68
CA VAL A 173 -21.08 18.62 13.49
C VAL A 173 -22.54 18.98 13.84
N ASP A 174 -23.26 18.11 14.56
CA ASP A 174 -24.63 18.37 15.03
C ASP A 174 -24.71 19.62 15.92
N ALA A 175 -23.70 19.90 16.74
CA ALA A 175 -23.61 21.12 17.54
C ALA A 175 -23.47 22.37 16.66
N SER A 176 -22.58 22.32 15.66
CA SER A 176 -22.40 23.43 14.70
C SER A 176 -23.67 23.69 13.88
N MET A 177 -24.34 22.63 13.42
CA MET A 177 -25.63 22.73 12.73
C MET A 177 -26.72 23.32 13.63
N ARG A 178 -26.82 22.88 14.90
CA ARG A 178 -27.77 23.48 15.86
C ARG A 178 -27.51 24.96 16.07
N LYS A 179 -26.25 25.38 16.16
CA LYS A 179 -25.90 26.81 16.31
C LYS A 179 -26.37 27.64 15.11
N LEU A 180 -26.15 27.13 13.88
CA LEU A 180 -26.65 27.77 12.67
C LEU A 180 -28.18 27.93 12.66
N TYR A 181 -28.92 26.83 12.91
CA TYR A 181 -30.39 26.82 12.78
C TYR A 181 -31.16 27.38 13.98
N LEU A 182 -30.61 27.27 15.19
CA LEU A 182 -31.30 27.66 16.42
C LEU A 182 -30.80 29.00 16.99
N GLU A 183 -29.65 29.52 16.53
CA GLU A 183 -29.11 30.79 17.00
C GLU A 183 -28.95 31.81 15.89
N LEU A 184 -28.15 31.51 14.85
CA LEU A 184 -27.86 32.49 13.81
C LEU A 184 -29.09 32.80 12.97
N ILE A 185 -29.73 31.79 12.36
CA ILE A 185 -30.92 32.00 11.51
C ILE A 185 -32.04 32.75 12.27
N PRO A 186 -32.40 32.39 13.52
CA PRO A 186 -33.41 33.13 14.28
C PRO A 186 -32.99 34.55 14.71
N ALA A 187 -31.70 34.87 14.73
CA ALA A 187 -31.22 36.21 15.03
C ALA A 187 -31.39 37.19 13.85
N MET A 188 -31.39 36.67 12.62
CA MET A 188 -31.55 37.43 11.38
C MET A 188 -32.93 38.10 11.26
N ASP A 189 -33.03 39.10 10.38
CA ASP A 189 -34.29 39.67 9.92
C ASP A 189 -35.12 38.63 9.14
N LYS A 190 -36.42 38.55 9.44
CA LYS A 190 -37.31 37.50 8.89
C LYS A 190 -37.70 37.71 7.43
N VAL A 191 -37.55 38.90 6.88
CA VAL A 191 -38.01 39.25 5.53
C VAL A 191 -36.83 39.51 4.60
N LYS A 192 -35.75 40.11 5.12
CA LYS A 192 -34.59 40.52 4.33
C LYS A 192 -33.35 39.66 4.59
N GLY A 193 -33.36 38.82 5.62
CA GLY A 193 -32.21 38.06 6.08
C GLY A 193 -31.64 37.15 5.00
N LYS A 194 -30.35 37.33 4.70
CA LYS A 194 -29.61 36.43 3.81
C LYS A 194 -28.32 35.95 4.44
N ILE A 195 -28.03 34.66 4.27
CA ILE A 195 -26.83 33.99 4.77
C ILE A 195 -26.01 33.51 3.58
N ARG A 196 -24.71 33.80 3.62
CA ARG A 196 -23.72 33.35 2.64
C ARG A 196 -22.63 32.59 3.37
N VAL A 197 -22.41 31.34 2.98
CA VAL A 197 -21.36 30.48 3.56
C VAL A 197 -20.34 30.21 2.46
N THR A 198 -19.07 30.43 2.78
CA THR A 198 -17.95 30.05 1.91
C THR A 198 -17.03 29.11 2.67
N GLY A 199 -16.72 27.95 2.08
CA GLY A 199 -15.88 26.96 2.75
C GLY A 199 -15.36 25.85 1.86
N THR A 200 -14.51 25.00 2.43
CA THR A 200 -14.05 23.74 1.83
C THR A 200 -14.43 22.58 2.73
N PRO A 201 -14.83 21.41 2.18
CA PRO A 201 -15.30 20.29 2.98
C PRO A 201 -14.15 19.66 3.77
N LEU A 202 -14.24 19.66 5.11
CA LEU A 202 -13.18 19.13 5.98
C LEU A 202 -13.31 17.63 6.30
N ALA A 203 -14.49 17.05 6.11
CA ALA A 203 -14.74 15.62 6.29
C ALA A 203 -15.94 15.19 5.42
N GLU A 204 -16.19 13.87 5.35
CA GLU A 204 -17.44 13.33 4.77
C GLU A 204 -18.68 13.89 5.47
N ASP A 205 -18.69 13.86 6.80
CA ASP A 205 -19.70 14.55 7.61
C ASP A 205 -19.13 15.86 8.15
N CYS A 206 -19.54 16.99 7.56
CA CYS A 206 -19.23 18.35 8.02
C CYS A 206 -20.39 19.30 7.68
N MET A 207 -20.37 20.53 8.19
CA MET A 207 -21.38 21.54 7.87
C MET A 207 -21.43 21.77 6.37
N ILE A 208 -20.29 21.92 5.69
CA ILE A 208 -20.26 22.17 4.25
C ILE A 208 -20.99 21.06 3.46
N THR A 209 -20.74 19.78 3.77
CA THR A 209 -21.40 18.66 3.07
C THR A 209 -22.89 18.60 3.39
N ARG A 210 -23.30 18.81 4.64
CA ARG A 210 -24.71 18.85 5.02
C ARG A 210 -25.49 20.01 4.41
N LEU A 211 -24.88 21.19 4.33
CA LEU A 211 -25.47 22.35 3.66
C LEU A 211 -25.60 22.12 2.16
N ARG A 212 -24.59 21.49 1.52
CA ARG A 212 -24.63 21.11 0.12
C ARG A 212 -25.77 20.13 -0.21
N GLU A 213 -26.04 19.18 0.69
CA GLU A 213 -27.09 18.18 0.54
C GLU A 213 -28.48 18.68 0.91
N ASN A 214 -28.58 19.85 1.56
CA ASN A 214 -29.86 20.44 1.93
C ASN A 214 -30.49 21.21 0.74
N PRO A 215 -31.70 20.85 0.28
CA PRO A 215 -32.37 21.53 -0.83
C PRO A 215 -32.74 23.00 -0.56
N ASP A 216 -32.78 23.45 0.69
CA ASP A 216 -33.04 24.85 1.05
C ASP A 216 -31.83 25.76 0.77
N TRP A 217 -30.66 25.18 0.51
CA TRP A 217 -29.43 25.90 0.24
C TRP A 217 -29.07 25.86 -1.24
N THR A 218 -28.94 27.03 -1.85
CA THR A 218 -28.34 27.14 -3.18
C THR A 218 -26.85 26.90 -3.06
N SER A 219 -26.37 25.74 -3.54
CA SER A 219 -24.98 25.33 -3.41
C SER A 219 -24.24 25.28 -4.75
N ARG A 220 -22.99 25.74 -4.76
CA ARG A 220 -22.12 25.67 -5.94
C ARG A 220 -20.68 25.35 -5.57
N ARG A 221 -20.02 24.54 -6.41
CA ARG A 221 -18.65 24.05 -6.18
C ARG A 221 -17.72 24.42 -7.32
N TYR A 222 -16.55 24.89 -6.94
CA TYR A 222 -15.49 25.33 -7.84
C TYR A 222 -14.17 24.64 -7.45
N PRO A 223 -13.98 23.36 -7.82
CA PRO A 223 -12.68 22.69 -7.69
C PRO A 223 -11.64 23.36 -8.58
N ILE A 224 -10.34 23.11 -8.37
CA ILE A 224 -9.27 23.73 -9.17
C ILE A 224 -9.36 23.38 -10.67
N CYS A 225 -9.96 22.25 -11.02
CA CYS A 225 -10.24 21.82 -12.39
C CYS A 225 -11.59 21.09 -12.49
N ASN A 226 -12.17 21.03 -13.68
CA ASN A 226 -13.56 20.61 -13.90
C ASN A 226 -13.77 19.08 -14.04
N GLY A 227 -12.78 18.26 -13.72
CA GLY A 227 -12.82 16.82 -13.96
C GLY A 227 -11.63 16.07 -13.36
N ASP A 228 -11.36 14.87 -13.88
CA ASP A 228 -10.21 14.08 -13.50
C ASP A 228 -8.91 14.75 -14.00
N ILE A 229 -7.94 14.94 -13.10
CA ILE A 229 -6.67 15.63 -13.38
C ILE A 229 -5.87 14.93 -14.49
N ASP A 230 -6.01 13.61 -14.61
CA ASP A 230 -5.32 12.81 -15.62
C ASP A 230 -6.04 12.82 -16.98
N ASP A 231 -7.27 13.31 -17.06
CA ASP A 231 -7.99 13.46 -18.34
C ASP A 231 -7.41 14.65 -19.14
N PRO A 232 -6.96 14.44 -20.40
CA PRO A 232 -6.53 15.53 -21.27
C PRO A 232 -7.60 16.60 -21.54
N GLU A 233 -8.89 16.24 -21.47
CA GLU A 233 -10.00 17.17 -21.68
C GLU A 233 -10.31 18.02 -20.44
N THR A 234 -9.76 17.67 -19.28
CA THR A 234 -9.94 18.44 -18.04
C THR A 234 -9.28 19.81 -18.17
N ARG A 235 -10.04 20.83 -17.78
CA ARG A 235 -9.64 22.23 -17.83
C ARG A 235 -9.57 22.80 -16.42
N ALA A 236 -8.53 23.59 -16.18
CA ALA A 236 -8.41 24.37 -14.97
C ALA A 236 -9.53 25.42 -14.90
N LEU A 237 -10.06 25.67 -13.69
CA LEU A 237 -11.03 26.73 -13.48
C LEU A 237 -10.38 28.12 -13.48
N TRP A 238 -9.07 28.21 -13.26
CA TRP A 238 -8.29 29.45 -13.38
C TRP A 238 -6.99 29.24 -14.17
N PRO A 239 -7.06 29.09 -15.51
CA PRO A 239 -5.91 28.73 -16.34
C PRO A 239 -4.73 29.69 -16.25
N GLU A 240 -4.98 30.99 -16.09
CA GLU A 240 -3.95 32.03 -16.02
C GLU A 240 -3.06 31.90 -14.78
N ARG A 241 -3.60 31.37 -13.69
CA ARG A 241 -2.90 31.20 -12.41
C ARG A 241 -2.47 29.76 -12.17
N TYR A 242 -3.34 28.80 -12.53
CA TYR A 242 -3.19 27.38 -12.29
C TYR A 242 -3.44 26.58 -13.58
N PRO A 243 -2.56 26.68 -14.60
CA PRO A 243 -2.68 25.85 -15.79
C PRO A 243 -2.60 24.36 -15.42
N MET A 244 -3.18 23.47 -16.24
CA MET A 244 -3.28 22.03 -15.91
C MET A 244 -1.93 21.37 -15.61
N ASP A 245 -0.85 21.80 -16.26
CA ASP A 245 0.50 21.29 -15.97
C ASP A 245 0.96 21.67 -14.56
N TRP A 246 0.57 22.85 -14.07
CA TRP A 246 0.81 23.24 -12.67
C TRP A 246 -0.02 22.36 -11.73
N VAL A 247 -1.30 22.12 -12.04
CA VAL A 247 -2.21 21.29 -11.22
C VAL A 247 -1.67 19.87 -11.08
N ARG A 248 -1.28 19.23 -12.18
CA ARG A 248 -0.67 17.89 -12.20
C ARG A 248 0.60 17.84 -11.38
N ARG A 249 1.53 18.78 -11.64
CA ARG A 249 2.79 18.86 -10.88
C ARG A 249 2.56 19.03 -9.38
N LYS A 250 1.59 19.86 -8.98
CA LYS A 250 1.28 20.10 -7.56
C LYS A 250 0.65 18.88 -6.90
N ARG A 251 -0.27 18.20 -7.59
CA ARG A 251 -0.81 16.91 -7.14
C ARG A 251 0.32 15.91 -6.92
N ASP A 252 1.20 15.74 -7.90
CA ASP A 252 2.28 14.74 -7.81
C ASP A 252 3.30 15.09 -6.71
N GLU A 253 3.56 16.38 -6.49
CA GLU A 253 4.38 16.87 -5.36
C GLU A 253 3.75 16.48 -4.02
N MET A 254 2.46 16.72 -3.85
CA MET A 254 1.74 16.39 -2.62
C MET A 254 1.60 14.87 -2.45
N GLU A 255 1.40 14.10 -3.53
CA GLU A 255 1.37 12.63 -3.48
C GLU A 255 2.69 12.05 -3.01
N ARG A 256 3.81 12.52 -3.57
CA ARG A 256 5.16 12.12 -3.13
C ARG A 256 5.43 12.49 -1.67
N ALA A 257 4.81 13.55 -1.17
CA ALA A 257 4.89 13.96 0.24
C ALA A 257 3.88 13.22 1.15
N GLY A 258 3.09 12.27 0.64
CA GLY A 258 2.04 11.58 1.42
C GLY A 258 0.86 12.48 1.79
N GLN A 259 0.69 13.60 1.09
CA GLN A 259 -0.35 14.60 1.32
C GLN A 259 -1.40 14.63 0.19
N LEU A 260 -1.52 13.57 -0.61
CA LEU A 260 -2.50 13.52 -1.72
C LEU A 260 -3.92 13.82 -1.21
N ARG A 261 -4.28 13.27 -0.05
CA ARG A 261 -5.56 13.53 0.59
C ARG A 261 -5.82 15.02 0.83
N GLY A 262 -4.82 15.76 1.33
CA GLY A 262 -4.92 17.20 1.53
C GLY A 262 -5.11 17.95 0.22
N PHE A 263 -4.46 17.49 -0.86
CA PHE A 263 -4.67 18.04 -2.20
C PHE A 263 -6.11 17.83 -2.68
N MET A 264 -6.62 16.59 -2.60
CA MET A 264 -7.98 16.26 -3.05
C MET A 264 -9.05 17.00 -2.24
N GLN A 265 -8.82 17.22 -0.96
CA GLN A 265 -9.71 17.97 -0.09
C GLN A 265 -9.70 19.48 -0.40
N GLU A 266 -8.53 20.11 -0.38
CA GLU A 266 -8.38 21.57 -0.44
C GLU A 266 -8.52 22.13 -1.86
N TYR A 267 -8.07 21.37 -2.87
CA TYR A 267 -8.08 21.80 -4.27
C TYR A 267 -9.21 21.18 -5.08
N MET A 268 -9.51 19.89 -4.87
CA MET A 268 -10.60 19.20 -5.61
C MET A 268 -11.94 19.22 -4.87
N LEU A 269 -12.00 19.76 -3.65
CA LEU A 269 -13.22 19.86 -2.83
C LEU A 269 -13.90 18.50 -2.58
N MET A 270 -13.10 17.44 -2.49
CA MET A 270 -13.59 16.11 -2.15
C MET A 270 -13.78 15.99 -0.64
N ALA A 271 -14.96 15.53 -0.25
CA ALA A 271 -15.24 15.15 1.12
C ALA A 271 -14.64 13.76 1.34
N ILE A 272 -13.60 13.67 2.18
CA ILE A 272 -12.86 12.41 2.43
C ILE A 272 -13.06 12.03 3.90
N GLY A 273 -13.49 10.80 4.17
CA GLY A 273 -13.84 10.32 5.52
C GLY A 273 -12.67 10.33 6.48
N SER A 274 -12.90 10.60 7.77
CA SER A 274 -11.90 10.79 8.82
C SER A 274 -11.10 9.54 9.21
N GLN A 275 -11.02 8.51 8.35
CA GLN A 275 -10.21 7.33 8.64
C GLN A 275 -8.74 7.73 8.79
N ASP A 276 -8.18 7.39 9.95
CA ASP A 276 -6.76 7.47 10.24
C ASP A 276 -5.97 6.75 9.14
N LYS A 277 -4.76 7.26 8.86
CA LYS A 277 -3.83 6.55 7.98
C LYS A 277 -3.45 5.24 8.67
N PRO A 278 -3.80 4.06 8.13
CA PRO A 278 -3.51 2.80 8.81
C PRO A 278 -2.02 2.44 8.74
N PHE A 279 -1.25 3.12 7.88
CA PHE A 279 0.18 2.94 7.75
C PHE A 279 0.90 4.27 7.96
N GLU A 280 1.70 4.33 9.01
CA GLU A 280 2.51 5.49 9.35
C GLU A 280 3.92 5.39 8.76
N SER A 281 4.49 6.55 8.43
CA SER A 281 5.85 6.60 7.86
C SER A 281 6.91 5.99 8.80
N GLU A 282 6.70 6.08 10.11
CA GLU A 282 7.61 5.54 11.14
C GLU A 282 7.66 4.00 11.15
N HIS A 283 6.63 3.35 10.61
CA HIS A 283 6.51 1.90 10.50
C HIS A 283 7.21 1.34 9.26
N ILE A 284 7.66 2.20 8.33
CA ILE A 284 8.41 1.77 7.15
C ILE A 284 9.84 1.44 7.58
N ARG A 285 10.18 0.14 7.56
CA ARG A 285 11.54 -0.33 7.80
C ARG A 285 12.28 -0.52 6.49
N GLU A 286 13.58 -0.29 6.51
CA GLU A 286 14.44 -0.43 5.33
C GLU A 286 15.82 -0.99 5.68
N CYS A 287 16.46 -1.60 4.69
CA CYS A 287 17.87 -1.98 4.75
C CYS A 287 18.55 -1.67 3.41
N ALA A 288 19.84 -1.38 3.42
CA ALA A 288 20.58 -1.04 2.20
C ALA A 288 20.84 -2.24 1.29
N VAL A 289 21.04 -3.42 1.89
CA VAL A 289 21.42 -4.66 1.20
C VAL A 289 20.53 -5.81 1.70
N ASP A 290 20.25 -6.77 0.82
CA ASP A 290 19.53 -8.00 1.18
C ASP A 290 20.31 -8.76 2.28
N PRO A 291 19.76 -8.89 3.50
CA PRO A 291 20.45 -9.55 4.60
C PRO A 291 20.46 -11.08 4.46
N ALA A 292 19.66 -11.66 3.56
CA ALA A 292 19.61 -13.09 3.32
C ALA A 292 19.45 -13.42 1.82
N PRO A 293 20.51 -13.17 1.00
CA PRO A 293 20.50 -13.43 -0.44
C PRO A 293 20.23 -14.89 -0.82
N TRP A 294 20.50 -15.82 0.09
CA TRP A 294 20.28 -17.25 -0.07
C TRP A 294 18.80 -17.68 0.05
N LEU A 295 17.93 -16.84 0.61
CA LEU A 295 16.51 -17.23 0.76
C LEU A 295 15.85 -17.31 -0.62
N PRO A 296 14.92 -18.26 -0.86
CA PRO A 296 14.08 -18.25 -2.04
C PRO A 296 13.28 -16.95 -2.13
N LYS A 297 13.22 -16.40 -3.34
CA LYS A 297 12.37 -15.25 -3.65
C LYS A 297 11.07 -15.74 -4.27
N VAL A 298 10.00 -14.98 -4.05
CA VAL A 298 8.71 -15.17 -4.72
C VAL A 298 8.35 -13.87 -5.42
N VAL A 299 8.09 -13.95 -6.71
CA VAL A 299 7.50 -12.87 -7.50
C VAL A 299 6.00 -12.93 -7.30
N ILE A 300 5.40 -11.90 -6.70
CA ILE A 300 3.96 -11.80 -6.53
C ILE A 300 3.43 -10.76 -7.51
N THR A 301 2.47 -11.15 -8.33
CA THR A 301 1.85 -10.26 -9.33
C THR A 301 0.33 -10.23 -9.16
N ASP A 302 -0.19 -9.02 -8.99
CA ASP A 302 -1.62 -8.68 -9.02
C ASP A 302 -1.93 -8.06 -10.40
N PRO A 303 -2.40 -8.84 -11.38
CA PRO A 303 -2.61 -8.37 -12.73
C PRO A 303 -3.88 -7.51 -12.85
N ALA A 304 -3.75 -6.35 -13.51
CA ALA A 304 -4.90 -5.57 -13.91
C ALA A 304 -5.70 -6.27 -15.02
N ARG A 305 -7.04 -6.19 -14.94
CA ARG A 305 -7.95 -6.85 -15.91
C ARG A 305 -8.13 -6.07 -17.22
N THR A 306 -7.73 -4.81 -17.28
CA THR A 306 -7.99 -3.92 -18.42
C THR A 306 -6.73 -3.21 -18.89
N THR A 307 -6.60 -3.00 -20.19
CA THR A 307 -5.47 -2.26 -20.79
C THR A 307 -5.77 -0.77 -21.00
N ASP A 308 -6.95 -0.30 -20.59
CA ASP A 308 -7.32 1.11 -20.72
C ASP A 308 -6.72 1.93 -19.58
N VAL A 309 -5.63 2.63 -19.89
CA VAL A 309 -4.86 3.47 -18.96
C VAL A 309 -5.75 4.49 -18.23
N LYS A 310 -6.91 4.86 -18.81
CA LYS A 310 -7.84 5.87 -18.29
C LYS A 310 -8.76 5.37 -17.18
N LYS A 311 -8.97 4.06 -17.04
CA LYS A 311 -9.92 3.47 -16.06
C LYS A 311 -9.37 2.26 -15.32
N SER A 312 -8.18 1.79 -15.67
CA SER A 312 -7.62 0.55 -15.13
C SER A 312 -6.82 0.78 -13.86
N ASP A 313 -6.92 -0.16 -12.92
CA ASP A 313 -5.90 -0.42 -11.91
C ASP A 313 -4.55 -0.74 -12.60
N ARG A 314 -3.43 -0.48 -11.92
CA ARG A 314 -2.11 -0.92 -12.39
C ARG A 314 -1.91 -2.41 -12.11
N THR A 315 -1.04 -3.05 -12.88
CA THR A 315 -0.50 -4.35 -12.48
C THR A 315 0.55 -4.12 -11.39
N GLY A 316 0.23 -4.56 -10.17
CA GLY A 316 1.15 -4.52 -9.04
C GLY A 316 2.08 -5.73 -9.06
N ARG A 317 3.39 -5.52 -8.92
CA ARG A 317 4.37 -6.59 -8.73
C ARG A 317 5.28 -6.29 -7.55
N VAL A 318 5.51 -7.29 -6.72
CA VAL A 318 6.58 -7.27 -5.71
C VAL A 318 7.41 -8.55 -5.79
N VAL A 319 8.68 -8.47 -5.38
CA VAL A 319 9.50 -9.66 -5.12
C VAL A 319 9.80 -9.70 -3.64
N VAL A 320 9.44 -10.80 -2.99
CA VAL A 320 9.55 -10.93 -1.54
C VAL A 320 10.28 -12.20 -1.13
N SER A 321 10.96 -12.15 0.01
CA SER A 321 11.43 -13.32 0.75
C SER A 321 11.03 -13.21 2.22
N ARG A 322 11.01 -14.33 2.94
CA ARG A 322 10.65 -14.39 4.36
C ARG A 322 11.77 -14.99 5.20
N LEU A 323 12.12 -14.32 6.29
CA LEU A 323 13.04 -14.82 7.33
C LEU A 323 12.38 -14.67 8.69
N GLY A 324 11.95 -15.77 9.30
CA GLY A 324 11.17 -15.73 10.54
C GLY A 324 9.86 -14.96 10.35
N THR A 325 9.67 -13.87 11.09
CA THR A 325 8.52 -12.96 10.92
C THR A 325 8.73 -11.90 9.84
N LYS A 326 9.99 -11.64 9.46
CA LYS A 326 10.32 -10.55 8.55
C LYS A 326 10.06 -10.90 7.09
N ILE A 327 9.45 -9.94 6.39
CA ILE A 327 9.19 -9.96 4.95
C ILE A 327 10.07 -8.91 4.30
N TYR A 328 11.03 -9.35 3.50
CA TYR A 328 11.92 -8.46 2.75
C TYR A 328 11.34 -8.21 1.36
N VAL A 329 11.13 -6.94 1.01
CA VAL A 329 10.67 -6.51 -0.31
C VAL A 329 11.88 -6.09 -1.13
N HIS A 330 12.23 -6.88 -2.15
CA HIS A 330 13.45 -6.72 -2.96
C HIS A 330 13.28 -5.79 -4.15
N THR A 331 12.08 -5.76 -4.71
CA THR A 331 11.69 -4.83 -5.77
C THR A 331 10.18 -4.67 -5.75
N SER A 332 9.70 -3.50 -6.13
CA SER A 332 8.27 -3.23 -6.32
C SER A 332 8.05 -2.45 -7.61
N SER A 333 6.94 -2.74 -8.29
CA SER A 333 6.57 -2.13 -9.56
C SER A 333 5.06 -1.98 -9.64
N GLY A 334 4.63 -0.90 -10.29
CA GLY A 334 3.22 -0.64 -10.59
C GLY A 334 3.15 0.05 -11.94
N GLU A 335 2.81 -0.73 -12.97
CA GLU A 335 2.79 -0.31 -14.37
C GLU A 335 1.48 -0.74 -15.06
N PHE A 336 1.18 -0.09 -16.17
CA PHE A 336 0.06 -0.45 -17.04
C PHE A 336 0.53 -1.45 -18.09
N TRP A 337 0.60 -2.72 -17.72
CA TRP A 337 1.04 -3.78 -18.61
C TRP A 337 -0.11 -4.49 -19.30
N LYS A 338 0.10 -4.79 -20.58
CA LYS A 338 -0.71 -5.75 -21.34
C LYS A 338 -0.43 -7.17 -20.86
N PRO A 339 -1.35 -8.13 -21.13
CA PRO A 339 -1.17 -9.54 -20.82
C PRO A 339 0.23 -10.10 -21.14
N ASP A 340 0.71 -9.91 -22.36
CA ASP A 340 2.00 -10.43 -22.82
C ASP A 340 3.20 -9.78 -22.10
N GLU A 341 3.07 -8.51 -21.70
CA GLU A 341 4.11 -7.79 -20.94
C GLU A 341 4.19 -8.28 -19.50
N VAL A 342 3.05 -8.64 -18.89
CA VAL A 342 3.01 -9.28 -17.57
C VAL A 342 3.71 -10.64 -17.61
N ILE A 343 3.48 -11.43 -18.67
CA ILE A 343 4.13 -12.73 -18.86
C ILE A 343 5.63 -12.55 -19.03
N GLU A 344 6.08 -11.67 -19.94
CA GLU A 344 7.51 -11.40 -20.15
C GLU A 344 8.21 -10.95 -18.87
N ASP A 345 7.61 -10.02 -18.12
CA ASP A 345 8.17 -9.53 -16.85
C ASP A 345 8.24 -10.64 -15.80
N ALA A 346 7.27 -11.55 -15.75
CA ALA A 346 7.30 -12.70 -14.84
C ALA A 346 8.51 -13.62 -15.11
N PHE A 347 8.78 -13.98 -16.37
CA PHE A 347 9.96 -14.78 -16.73
C PHE A 347 11.26 -14.04 -16.44
N LYS A 348 11.35 -12.77 -16.86
CA LYS A 348 12.54 -11.94 -16.67
C LYS A 348 12.85 -11.73 -15.19
N THR A 349 11.83 -11.45 -14.39
CA THR A 349 11.98 -11.22 -12.94
C THR A 349 12.29 -12.52 -12.22
N SER A 350 11.62 -13.64 -12.57
CA SER A 350 11.93 -14.95 -12.00
C SER A 350 13.40 -15.33 -12.20
N ALA A 351 13.89 -15.27 -13.45
CA ALA A 351 15.28 -15.57 -13.78
C ALA A 351 16.28 -14.63 -13.07
N ARG A 352 15.96 -13.33 -12.96
CA ARG A 352 16.81 -12.35 -12.25
C ARG A 352 17.00 -12.71 -10.77
N TYR A 353 16.02 -13.35 -10.15
CA TYR A 353 16.02 -13.67 -8.72
C TYR A 353 16.18 -15.17 -8.46
N GLY A 354 17.00 -15.86 -9.27
CA GLY A 354 17.37 -17.27 -9.05
C GLY A 354 16.20 -18.22 -9.25
N ASP A 355 15.49 -18.08 -10.37
CA ASP A 355 14.30 -18.85 -10.74
C ASP A 355 13.19 -18.78 -9.67
N ALA A 356 12.98 -17.57 -9.15
CA ALA A 356 11.98 -17.28 -8.13
C ALA A 356 10.59 -17.79 -8.55
N ALA A 357 9.88 -18.41 -7.61
CA ALA A 357 8.51 -18.85 -7.85
C ALA A 357 7.61 -17.66 -8.21
N VAL A 358 6.67 -17.86 -9.13
CA VAL A 358 5.79 -16.79 -9.61
C VAL A 358 4.39 -17.04 -9.09
N ALA A 359 3.94 -16.20 -8.15
CA ALA A 359 2.62 -16.25 -7.56
C ALA A 359 1.69 -15.22 -8.20
N ILE A 360 0.57 -15.69 -8.75
CA ILE A 360 -0.37 -14.85 -9.52
C ILE A 360 -1.78 -15.08 -8.99
N GLU A 361 -2.52 -13.98 -8.82
CA GLU A 361 -3.92 -14.03 -8.43
C GLU A 361 -4.79 -14.78 -9.47
N LYS A 362 -5.50 -15.78 -8.97
CA LYS A 362 -6.49 -16.59 -9.65
C LYS A 362 -7.84 -15.85 -9.56
N ASN A 363 -8.21 -15.20 -10.66
CA ASN A 363 -9.46 -14.47 -10.82
C ASN A 363 -10.41 -15.26 -11.70
N SER A 364 -11.72 -15.28 -11.36
CA SER A 364 -12.80 -16.14 -11.90
C SER A 364 -12.95 -16.27 -13.43
N LEU A 365 -12.14 -15.56 -14.21
CA LEU A 365 -11.80 -15.77 -15.63
C LEU A 365 -10.58 -16.74 -15.77
N ASP A 366 -10.64 -17.89 -15.10
CA ASP A 366 -9.51 -18.71 -14.62
C ASP A 366 -8.55 -19.40 -15.63
N GLU A 367 -8.41 -18.90 -16.85
CA GLU A 367 -7.40 -19.40 -17.80
C GLU A 367 -6.62 -18.32 -18.56
N TRP A 368 -6.98 -17.04 -18.44
CA TRP A 368 -6.48 -16.01 -19.37
C TRP A 368 -4.99 -15.67 -19.23
N LEU A 369 -4.37 -15.87 -18.06
CA LEU A 369 -2.94 -15.66 -17.83
C LEU A 369 -2.18 -16.98 -17.66
N LEU A 370 -2.72 -17.92 -16.88
CA LEU A 370 -2.04 -19.17 -16.56
C LEU A 370 -1.85 -20.08 -17.78
N GLN A 371 -2.82 -20.17 -18.69
CA GLN A 371 -2.67 -20.99 -19.91
C GLN A 371 -1.66 -20.36 -20.88
N PRO A 372 -1.71 -19.05 -21.18
CA PRO A 372 -0.65 -18.41 -21.97
C PRO A 372 0.74 -18.53 -21.35
N MET A 373 0.87 -18.42 -20.02
CA MET A 373 2.16 -18.65 -19.35
C MET A 373 2.66 -20.08 -19.55
N ARG A 374 1.79 -21.10 -19.44
CA ARG A 374 2.15 -22.49 -19.72
C ARG A 374 2.56 -22.71 -21.18
N ALA A 375 1.86 -22.10 -22.12
CA ALA A 375 2.23 -22.15 -23.54
C ALA A 375 3.59 -21.47 -23.78
N GLU A 376 3.86 -20.35 -23.11
CA GLU A 376 5.14 -19.64 -23.20
C GLU A 376 6.28 -20.41 -22.55
N MET A 377 6.03 -21.13 -21.45
CA MET A 377 7.00 -22.06 -20.85
C MET A 377 7.44 -23.14 -21.86
N LEU A 378 6.47 -23.75 -22.56
CA LEU A 378 6.75 -24.73 -23.62
C LEU A 378 7.52 -24.11 -24.79
N ARG A 379 7.17 -22.89 -25.20
CA ARG A 379 7.84 -22.17 -26.30
C ARG A 379 9.29 -21.83 -25.97
N ARG A 380 9.58 -21.43 -24.73
CA ARG A 380 10.93 -21.05 -24.27
C ARG A 380 11.78 -22.26 -23.85
N GLY A 381 11.16 -23.41 -23.59
CA GLY A 381 11.83 -24.54 -22.93
C GLY A 381 12.24 -24.21 -21.49
N VAL A 382 11.55 -23.27 -20.84
CA VAL A 382 11.83 -22.81 -19.45
C VAL A 382 10.59 -23.05 -18.60
N THR A 383 10.77 -23.70 -17.45
CA THR A 383 9.68 -24.01 -16.53
C THR A 383 9.66 -23.02 -15.37
N LEU A 384 8.61 -22.20 -15.27
CA LEU A 384 8.32 -21.39 -14.08
C LEU A 384 7.61 -22.21 -13.00
N ALA A 385 8.03 -22.04 -11.74
CA ALA A 385 7.30 -22.54 -10.58
C ALA A 385 6.08 -21.65 -10.29
N LEU A 386 4.97 -21.88 -11.01
CA LEU A 386 3.73 -21.11 -10.89
C LEU A 386 2.93 -21.47 -9.63
N ARG A 387 2.57 -20.46 -8.84
CA ARG A 387 1.71 -20.59 -7.65
C ARG A 387 0.40 -19.81 -7.84
N PRO A 388 -0.71 -20.47 -8.17
CA PRO A 388 -2.00 -19.78 -8.26
C PRO A 388 -2.46 -19.34 -6.86
N LEU A 389 -2.83 -18.07 -6.71
CA LEU A 389 -3.30 -17.49 -5.45
C LEU A 389 -4.81 -17.23 -5.52
N SER A 390 -5.61 -17.81 -4.64
CA SER A 390 -7.04 -17.49 -4.60
C SER A 390 -7.28 -16.05 -4.12
N ALA A 391 -8.09 -15.28 -4.85
CA ALA A 391 -8.54 -13.96 -4.44
C ALA A 391 -9.28 -14.01 -3.08
N PRO A 392 -9.22 -12.95 -2.25
CA PRO A 392 -10.06 -12.85 -1.06
C PRO A 392 -11.53 -12.83 -1.48
N GLN A 393 -12.27 -13.91 -1.22
CA GLN A 393 -13.72 -13.94 -1.48
C GLN A 393 -14.53 -13.34 -0.33
N ASP A 394 -13.91 -13.21 0.85
CA ASP A 394 -14.53 -12.82 2.12
C ASP A 394 -14.23 -11.37 2.54
N ARG A 395 -13.39 -10.63 1.80
CA ARG A 395 -12.94 -9.28 2.17
C ARG A 395 -12.83 -8.37 0.95
N ASP A 396 -13.22 -7.12 1.11
CA ASP A 396 -12.91 -6.06 0.15
C ASP A 396 -11.38 -5.82 0.07
N LYS A 397 -10.88 -5.34 -1.08
CA LYS A 397 -9.44 -5.07 -1.36
C LYS A 397 -8.82 -4.22 -0.25
N THR A 398 -9.56 -3.23 0.25
CA THR A 398 -9.16 -2.38 1.39
C THR A 398 -8.89 -3.20 2.65
N GLN A 399 -9.82 -4.08 3.04
CA GLN A 399 -9.71 -4.93 4.23
C GLN A 399 -8.61 -5.99 4.10
N PHE A 400 -8.35 -6.47 2.88
CA PHE A 400 -7.25 -7.37 2.62
C PHE A 400 -5.88 -6.70 2.85
N ILE A 401 -5.72 -5.48 2.35
CA ILE A 401 -4.52 -4.65 2.59
C ILE A 401 -4.35 -4.32 4.07
N MET A 402 -5.43 -3.98 4.78
CA MET A 402 -5.39 -3.71 6.23
C MET A 402 -4.86 -4.89 7.06
N GLY A 403 -4.95 -6.13 6.56
CA GLY A 403 -4.32 -7.30 7.20
C GLY A 403 -2.81 -7.16 7.38
N MET A 404 -2.14 -6.28 6.62
CA MET A 404 -0.72 -5.99 6.78
C MET A 404 -0.39 -5.04 7.93
N GLN A 405 -1.36 -4.33 8.50
CA GLN A 405 -1.11 -3.30 9.51
C GLN A 405 -0.29 -3.82 10.72
N PRO A 406 -0.59 -5.00 11.32
CA PRO A 406 0.22 -5.52 12.42
C PRO A 406 1.68 -5.78 12.04
N PHE A 407 1.96 -6.14 10.78
CA PHE A 407 3.31 -6.39 10.29
C PHE A 407 4.10 -5.10 10.07
N PHE A 408 3.43 -4.02 9.66
CA PHE A 408 4.04 -2.69 9.61
C PHE A 408 4.35 -2.19 11.03
N GLU A 409 3.39 -2.27 11.94
CA GLU A 409 3.57 -1.87 13.35
C GLU A 409 4.71 -2.64 14.04
N ALA A 410 4.82 -3.95 13.79
CA ALA A 410 5.91 -4.78 14.29
C ALA A 410 7.27 -4.53 13.61
N GLY A 411 7.31 -3.80 12.48
CA GLY A 411 8.52 -3.61 11.69
C GLY A 411 8.99 -4.89 11.00
N ASP A 412 8.06 -5.76 10.63
CA ASP A 412 8.32 -7.03 9.94
C ASP A 412 8.45 -6.84 8.43
N ILE A 413 7.82 -5.83 7.84
CA ILE A 413 7.98 -5.50 6.41
C ILE A 413 9.19 -4.58 6.25
N VAL A 414 10.21 -5.04 5.52
CA VAL A 414 11.48 -4.33 5.32
C VAL A 414 11.75 -4.12 3.83
N LEU A 415 11.95 -2.87 3.42
CA LEU A 415 12.26 -2.47 2.05
C LEU A 415 13.77 -2.57 1.78
N VAL A 416 14.18 -3.43 0.86
CA VAL A 416 15.59 -3.66 0.51
C VAL A 416 16.04 -2.62 -0.52
N GLY A 417 17.18 -1.97 -0.27
CA GLY A 417 17.68 -0.85 -1.08
C GLY A 417 17.11 0.51 -0.65
N GLY A 418 16.37 0.57 0.45
CA GLY A 418 15.79 1.82 0.98
C GLY A 418 14.47 2.22 0.33
N GLN A 419 13.77 3.18 0.94
CA GLN A 419 12.55 3.78 0.39
C GLN A 419 12.73 4.33 -1.03
N GLY A 420 13.92 4.84 -1.35
CA GLY A 420 14.27 5.34 -2.68
C GLY A 420 14.24 4.29 -3.79
N ALA A 421 14.40 3.00 -3.46
CA ALA A 421 14.24 1.89 -4.41
C ALA A 421 12.76 1.52 -4.64
N HIS A 422 11.85 1.99 -3.78
CA HIS A 422 10.44 1.66 -3.78
C HIS A 422 9.50 2.89 -3.78
N PRO A 423 9.76 3.94 -4.58
CA PRO A 423 9.09 5.23 -4.43
C PRO A 423 7.57 5.14 -4.66
N LYS A 424 7.14 4.32 -5.62
CA LYS A 424 5.71 4.11 -5.90
C LYS A 424 5.01 3.36 -4.76
N LEU A 425 5.64 2.32 -4.20
CA LEU A 425 5.08 1.56 -3.08
C LEU A 425 4.99 2.42 -1.81
N VAL A 426 6.04 3.19 -1.50
CA VAL A 426 6.04 4.12 -0.36
C VAL A 426 4.92 5.15 -0.50
N ALA A 427 4.72 5.71 -1.70
CA ALA A 427 3.60 6.61 -1.95
C ALA A 427 2.24 5.93 -1.72
N GLU A 428 2.04 4.69 -2.18
CA GLU A 428 0.80 3.95 -1.92
C GLU A 428 0.59 3.69 -0.41
N ILE A 429 1.63 3.31 0.34
CA ILE A 429 1.58 3.12 1.80
C ILE A 429 1.11 4.40 2.50
N LEU A 430 1.76 5.54 2.21
CA LEU A 430 1.52 6.81 2.92
C LEU A 430 0.19 7.49 2.55
N ASN A 431 -0.39 7.15 1.40
CA ASN A 431 -1.63 7.75 0.93
C ASN A 431 -2.86 6.84 1.17
N PHE A 432 -2.66 5.55 1.45
CA PHE A 432 -3.77 4.61 1.73
C PHE A 432 -4.63 5.09 2.93
N PRO A 433 -5.98 4.94 2.88
CA PRO A 433 -6.78 4.23 1.87
C PRO A 433 -7.05 5.03 0.58
N SER A 434 -6.52 6.25 0.46
CA SER A 434 -6.69 7.11 -0.71
C SER A 434 -5.63 6.85 -1.79
N GLY A 435 -5.92 7.27 -3.01
CA GLY A 435 -4.99 7.11 -4.14
C GLY A 435 -4.91 5.68 -4.65
N ARG A 436 -3.82 5.37 -5.37
CA ARG A 436 -3.57 4.04 -5.93
C ARG A 436 -3.08 3.08 -4.85
N ARG A 437 -3.33 1.77 -5.05
CA ARG A 437 -3.06 0.73 -4.04
C ARG A 437 -2.69 -0.62 -4.63
N ASP A 438 -2.28 -0.66 -5.89
CA ASP A 438 -2.11 -1.91 -6.64
C ASP A 438 -0.83 -2.64 -6.24
N ILE A 439 0.25 -1.90 -6.02
CA ILE A 439 1.52 -2.46 -5.54
C ILE A 439 1.37 -2.92 -4.08
N LEU A 440 0.66 -2.13 -3.28
CA LEU A 440 0.35 -2.45 -1.90
C LEU A 440 -0.57 -3.68 -1.81
N ASN A 441 -1.53 -3.84 -2.72
CA ASN A 441 -2.35 -5.05 -2.84
C ASN A 441 -1.49 -6.27 -3.21
N ALA A 442 -0.61 -6.13 -4.20
CA ALA A 442 0.34 -7.19 -4.56
C ALA A 442 1.23 -7.58 -3.37
N LEU A 443 1.67 -6.61 -2.56
CA LEU A 443 2.40 -6.90 -1.32
C LEU A 443 1.55 -7.71 -0.34
N ALA A 444 0.27 -7.35 -0.13
CA ALA A 444 -0.61 -8.02 0.83
C ALA A 444 -0.75 -9.53 0.61
N TYR A 445 -0.53 -10.01 -0.61
CA TYR A 445 -0.49 -11.44 -0.94
C TYR A 445 0.66 -12.23 -0.30
N PHE A 446 1.68 -11.59 0.30
CA PHE A 446 2.68 -12.30 1.10
C PHE A 446 2.01 -13.12 2.22
N GLN A 447 0.88 -12.64 2.76
CA GLN A 447 0.09 -13.32 3.80
C GLN A 447 -0.44 -14.68 3.33
N ARG A 448 -0.66 -14.85 2.02
CA ARG A 448 -1.06 -16.13 1.41
C ARG A 448 0.15 -16.95 0.96
N VAL A 449 1.14 -16.29 0.36
CA VAL A 449 2.35 -16.96 -0.14
C VAL A 449 3.12 -17.65 0.98
N PHE A 450 3.14 -17.07 2.17
CA PHE A 450 3.86 -17.60 3.32
C PHE A 450 2.93 -18.10 4.44
N SER A 451 1.73 -18.59 4.11
CA SER A 451 0.78 -19.07 5.13
C SER A 451 1.16 -20.43 5.75
N GLY A 452 2.06 -21.19 5.11
CA GLY A 452 2.50 -22.50 5.60
C GLY A 452 3.52 -22.42 6.74
N ALA A 453 3.53 -23.44 7.62
CA ALA A 453 4.51 -23.59 8.70
C ALA A 453 5.68 -24.47 8.22
N PRO A 454 6.91 -23.94 8.06
CA PRO A 454 8.06 -24.72 7.60
C PRO A 454 8.27 -25.99 8.42
N VAL A 455 8.61 -27.11 7.77
CA VAL A 455 8.90 -28.36 8.50
C VAL A 455 10.16 -28.19 9.35
N TYR A 456 11.16 -27.47 8.84
CA TYR A 456 12.45 -27.25 9.46
C TYR A 456 12.67 -25.76 9.79
N GLU A 457 11.99 -25.26 10.82
CA GLU A 457 12.06 -23.84 11.23
C GLU A 457 13.46 -23.39 11.67
N ASP A 458 14.29 -24.31 12.18
CA ASP A 458 15.65 -23.99 12.65
C ASP A 458 16.70 -23.96 11.54
N PHE A 459 16.32 -24.30 10.29
CA PHE A 459 17.24 -24.21 9.17
C PHE A 459 17.57 -22.74 8.88
N GLY A 460 18.85 -22.40 8.83
CA GLY A 460 19.28 -21.02 8.60
C GLY A 460 20.71 -20.91 8.07
N GLN A 461 21.26 -19.69 8.13
CA GLN A 461 22.57 -19.37 7.54
C GLN A 461 23.72 -20.30 7.98
N TRP A 462 23.65 -20.86 9.19
CA TRP A 462 24.67 -21.76 9.73
C TRP A 462 24.64 -23.16 9.09
N ASN A 463 23.57 -23.49 8.38
CA ASN A 463 23.42 -24.72 7.59
C ASN A 463 23.84 -24.51 6.13
N LEU A 464 24.40 -23.36 5.76
CA LEU A 464 24.81 -23.09 4.40
C LEU A 464 26.32 -23.30 4.23
N VAL A 465 26.69 -23.75 3.04
CA VAL A 465 28.06 -23.78 2.54
C VAL A 465 28.03 -23.33 1.08
N SER A 466 29.14 -22.79 0.59
CA SER A 466 29.29 -22.37 -0.81
C SER A 466 30.58 -22.97 -1.34
N GLU A 467 30.62 -23.26 -2.64
CA GLU A 467 31.77 -23.87 -3.31
C GLU A 467 32.24 -25.16 -2.60
N TYR A 468 31.30 -26.01 -2.16
CA TYR A 468 31.68 -27.21 -1.43
C TYR A 468 32.22 -28.27 -2.39
N GLU A 469 33.49 -28.62 -2.21
CA GLU A 469 34.12 -29.72 -2.96
C GLU A 469 34.19 -31.00 -2.09
N PRO A 470 33.45 -32.06 -2.45
CA PRO A 470 33.54 -33.34 -1.77
C PRO A 470 34.93 -33.96 -1.92
N SER A 471 35.56 -34.32 -0.80
CA SER A 471 36.78 -35.16 -0.84
C SER A 471 36.47 -36.54 -1.40
N GLN A 472 37.38 -37.10 -2.20
CA GLN A 472 37.26 -38.47 -2.74
C GLN A 472 37.19 -39.55 -1.66
N GLN A 473 37.56 -39.23 -0.42
CA GLN A 473 37.51 -40.16 0.72
C GLN A 473 36.11 -40.26 1.34
N HIS A 474 35.25 -39.28 1.12
CA HIS A 474 33.91 -39.27 1.70
C HIS A 474 32.92 -40.01 0.77
N PRO A 475 32.11 -40.94 1.30
CA PRO A 475 31.13 -41.64 0.49
C PRO A 475 30.02 -40.68 0.04
N LEU A 476 29.56 -40.87 -1.20
CA LEU A 476 28.42 -40.14 -1.74
C LEU A 476 27.17 -41.02 -1.71
N ALA A 477 26.06 -40.43 -1.27
CA ALA A 477 24.75 -41.04 -1.30
C ALA A 477 23.84 -40.21 -2.20
N LEU A 478 23.17 -40.85 -3.15
CA LEU A 478 22.21 -40.20 -4.05
C LEU A 478 20.81 -40.65 -3.67
N ALA A 479 20.10 -39.80 -2.94
CA ALA A 479 18.77 -40.05 -2.43
C ALA A 479 17.72 -39.70 -3.48
N PHE A 480 17.11 -40.73 -4.08
CA PHE A 480 16.04 -40.57 -5.05
C PHE A 480 14.67 -40.65 -4.39
N ASN A 481 13.70 -39.97 -4.98
CA ASN A 481 12.28 -40.21 -4.77
C ASN A 481 11.52 -39.91 -6.07
N ALA A 482 10.29 -40.38 -6.17
CA ALA A 482 9.46 -40.08 -7.32
C ALA A 482 7.99 -40.12 -6.93
N THR A 483 7.18 -39.45 -7.74
CA THR A 483 5.73 -39.63 -7.79
C THR A 483 5.33 -40.07 -9.20
N GLY A 484 4.04 -40.17 -9.49
CA GLY A 484 3.57 -40.44 -10.85
C GLY A 484 3.91 -39.35 -11.87
N THR A 485 4.29 -38.15 -11.42
CA THR A 485 4.45 -36.96 -12.27
C THR A 485 5.83 -36.32 -12.20
N GLU A 486 6.69 -36.71 -11.26
CA GLU A 486 8.02 -36.11 -11.09
C GLU A 486 9.03 -37.11 -10.52
N THR A 487 10.31 -36.90 -10.81
CA THR A 487 11.44 -37.64 -10.23
C THR A 487 12.40 -36.65 -9.58
N THR A 488 12.76 -36.89 -8.32
CA THR A 488 13.67 -36.02 -7.58
C THR A 488 14.90 -36.78 -7.10
N ALA A 489 16.02 -36.07 -6.93
CA ALA A 489 17.23 -36.62 -6.35
C ALA A 489 18.01 -35.58 -5.56
N ALA A 490 18.62 -35.98 -4.45
CA ALA A 490 19.58 -35.19 -3.68
C ALA A 490 20.89 -35.96 -3.52
N LEU A 491 22.01 -35.37 -3.93
CA LEU A 491 23.35 -35.92 -3.73
C LEU A 491 23.91 -35.42 -2.40
N LEU A 492 24.23 -36.37 -1.54
CA LEU A 492 24.79 -36.15 -0.21
C LEU A 492 26.25 -36.57 -0.17
N CYS A 493 27.09 -35.75 0.45
CA CYS A 493 28.41 -36.12 0.93
C CYS A 493 28.35 -36.40 2.44
N ILE A 494 28.86 -37.56 2.86
CA ILE A 494 28.82 -38.00 4.26
C ILE A 494 30.22 -37.87 4.88
N GLU A 495 30.41 -36.88 5.76
CA GLU A 495 31.65 -36.59 6.47
C GLU A 495 31.56 -37.02 7.94
N GLY A 496 31.77 -38.31 8.21
CA GLY A 496 31.50 -38.87 9.53
C GLY A 496 30.01 -38.70 9.86
N GLN A 497 29.70 -37.92 10.91
CA GLN A 497 28.32 -37.59 11.32
C GLN A 497 27.72 -36.38 10.60
N ARG A 498 28.50 -35.65 9.80
CA ARG A 498 28.00 -34.51 9.03
C ARG A 498 27.51 -34.97 7.66
N VAL A 499 26.40 -34.40 7.24
CA VAL A 499 25.76 -34.58 5.95
C VAL A 499 25.76 -33.24 5.23
N VAL A 500 26.34 -33.21 4.04
CA VAL A 500 26.32 -32.04 3.15
C VAL A 500 25.53 -32.39 1.89
N VAL A 501 24.47 -31.66 1.59
CA VAL A 501 23.77 -31.80 0.30
C VAL A 501 24.49 -30.92 -0.71
N VAL A 502 25.08 -31.55 -1.72
CA VAL A 502 26.02 -30.91 -2.65
C VAL A 502 25.40 -30.65 -4.00
N ALA A 503 24.40 -31.43 -4.39
CA ALA A 503 23.64 -31.22 -5.62
C ALA A 503 22.24 -31.78 -5.49
N ASP A 504 21.28 -31.24 -6.25
CA ASP A 504 19.93 -31.78 -6.33
C ASP A 504 19.25 -31.56 -7.68
N TRP A 505 18.17 -32.32 -7.89
CA TRP A 505 17.40 -32.32 -9.12
C TRP A 505 15.92 -32.49 -8.83
N ILE A 506 15.09 -31.65 -9.44
CA ILE A 506 13.66 -31.86 -9.60
C ILE A 506 13.40 -32.00 -11.10
N SER A 507 13.03 -33.20 -11.54
CA SER A 507 12.76 -33.49 -12.94
C SER A 507 11.27 -33.74 -13.16
N PRO A 508 10.61 -33.02 -14.09
CA PRO A 508 9.19 -33.21 -14.40
C PRO A 508 8.92 -34.44 -15.28
N VAL A 509 9.94 -35.25 -15.57
CA VAL A 509 9.80 -36.47 -16.39
C VAL A 509 9.83 -37.74 -15.51
N PRO A 510 9.25 -38.86 -16.00
CA PRO A 510 9.23 -40.12 -15.27
C PRO A 510 10.64 -40.68 -14.99
N PRO A 511 10.78 -41.60 -14.01
CA PRO A 511 12.08 -42.12 -13.61
C PRO A 511 12.92 -42.74 -14.72
N LYS A 512 12.28 -43.32 -15.75
CA LYS A 512 12.97 -43.95 -16.88
C LYS A 512 13.85 -42.96 -17.67
N GLU A 513 13.44 -41.70 -17.74
CA GLU A 513 14.17 -40.63 -18.45
C GLU A 513 15.06 -39.85 -17.49
N ALA A 514 14.54 -39.49 -16.30
CA ALA A 514 15.28 -38.68 -15.33
C ALA A 514 16.50 -39.39 -14.73
N VAL A 515 16.39 -40.68 -14.40
CA VAL A 515 17.45 -41.39 -13.66
C VAL A 515 18.75 -41.52 -14.47
N PRO A 516 18.75 -41.93 -15.76
CA PRO A 516 19.97 -41.96 -16.57
C PRO A 516 20.66 -40.60 -16.67
N ASP A 517 19.90 -39.53 -16.86
CA ASP A 517 20.44 -38.17 -16.99
C ASP A 517 21.12 -37.72 -15.69
N ILE A 518 20.43 -37.87 -14.55
CA ILE A 518 20.99 -37.54 -13.23
C ILE A 518 22.23 -38.40 -12.95
N ALA A 519 22.18 -39.70 -13.25
CA ALA A 519 23.31 -40.60 -13.09
C ALA A 519 24.52 -40.18 -13.91
N GLN A 520 24.31 -39.74 -15.15
CA GLN A 520 25.37 -39.26 -16.03
C GLN A 520 25.98 -37.96 -15.50
N LEU A 521 25.14 -37.00 -15.05
CA LEU A 521 25.60 -35.75 -14.45
C LEU A 521 26.45 -36.00 -13.20
N VAL A 522 26.01 -36.88 -12.30
CA VAL A 522 26.74 -37.24 -11.09
C VAL A 522 28.08 -37.91 -11.42
N ARG A 523 28.12 -38.82 -12.40
CA ARG A 523 29.37 -39.46 -12.84
C ARG A 523 30.32 -38.49 -13.52
N ALA A 524 29.80 -37.51 -14.26
CA ALA A 524 30.62 -36.48 -14.89
C ALA A 524 31.24 -35.53 -13.85
N ALA A 525 30.45 -35.13 -12.85
CA ALA A 525 30.91 -34.27 -11.76
C ALA A 525 31.86 -35.01 -10.79
N PHE A 526 31.60 -36.30 -10.51
CA PHE A 526 32.34 -37.09 -9.52
C PHE A 526 32.84 -38.44 -10.08
N PRO A 527 33.73 -38.44 -11.09
CA PRO A 527 34.08 -39.65 -11.87
C PRO A 527 34.77 -40.76 -11.08
N ARG A 528 35.34 -40.46 -9.91
CA ARG A 528 36.04 -41.43 -9.05
C ARG A 528 35.32 -41.70 -7.73
N ALA A 529 34.17 -41.06 -7.48
CA ALA A 529 33.46 -41.21 -6.22
C ALA A 529 32.64 -42.50 -6.21
N ARG A 530 32.61 -43.17 -5.05
CA ARG A 530 31.70 -44.29 -4.82
C ARG A 530 30.34 -43.74 -4.44
N VAL A 531 29.39 -43.80 -5.37
CA VAL A 531 28.02 -43.33 -5.17
C VAL A 531 27.10 -44.50 -4.84
N THR A 532 26.33 -44.38 -3.77
CA THR A 532 25.26 -45.32 -3.41
C THR A 532 23.90 -44.69 -3.67
N ALA A 533 23.00 -45.39 -4.37
CA ALA A 533 21.63 -44.89 -4.58
C ALA A 533 20.76 -45.29 -3.38
N TRP A 534 19.83 -44.42 -2.98
CA TRP A 534 18.90 -44.65 -1.88
C TRP A 534 17.47 -44.35 -2.31
N LEU A 535 16.52 -45.15 -1.82
CA LEU A 535 15.08 -44.94 -2.03
C LEU A 535 14.33 -45.09 -0.70
N PRO A 536 13.24 -44.34 -0.48
CA PRO A 536 12.32 -44.60 0.62
C PRO A 536 11.81 -46.04 0.61
N ALA A 537 11.59 -46.62 1.80
CA ALA A 537 11.04 -47.97 1.91
C ALA A 537 9.69 -48.08 1.19
N ASP A 538 8.83 -47.06 1.32
CA ASP A 538 7.52 -46.99 0.64
C ASP A 538 7.63 -47.15 -0.87
N VAL A 539 8.64 -46.52 -1.49
CA VAL A 539 8.86 -46.55 -2.94
C VAL A 539 9.42 -47.91 -3.38
N LEU A 540 10.31 -48.49 -2.58
CA LEU A 540 10.85 -49.84 -2.83
C LEU A 540 9.79 -50.93 -2.71
N ASP A 541 8.91 -50.83 -1.72
CA ASP A 541 7.80 -51.76 -1.53
C ASP A 541 6.76 -51.66 -2.67
N GLN A 542 6.75 -50.53 -3.38
CA GLN A 542 5.91 -50.27 -4.55
C GLN A 542 6.67 -50.36 -5.88
N ALA A 543 7.81 -51.07 -5.91
CA ALA A 543 8.68 -51.15 -7.09
C ALA A 543 7.96 -51.67 -8.36
N ASP A 544 6.90 -52.48 -8.21
CA ASP A 544 6.08 -52.96 -9.34
C ASP A 544 5.20 -51.86 -9.95
N ARG A 545 4.85 -50.83 -9.17
CA ARG A 545 4.01 -49.70 -9.58
C ARG A 545 4.81 -48.47 -10.00
N MET A 546 6.04 -48.34 -9.52
CA MET A 546 6.92 -47.20 -9.80
C MET A 546 8.21 -47.68 -10.49
N PRO A 547 8.45 -47.30 -11.77
CA PRO A 547 9.55 -47.84 -12.56
C PRO A 547 10.93 -47.25 -12.19
N ILE A 548 11.12 -46.72 -10.97
CA ILE A 548 12.38 -46.13 -10.53
C ILE A 548 13.46 -47.19 -10.23
N VAL A 549 13.08 -48.34 -9.64
CA VAL A 549 14.04 -49.42 -9.35
C VAL A 549 14.61 -50.03 -10.64
N PRO A 550 13.80 -50.37 -11.66
CA PRO A 550 14.32 -50.77 -12.98
C PRO A 550 15.19 -49.69 -13.63
N ALA A 551 14.79 -48.41 -13.56
CA ALA A 551 15.56 -47.30 -14.14
C ALA A 551 16.95 -47.16 -13.48
N LEU A 552 17.03 -47.25 -12.14
CA LEU A 552 18.30 -47.22 -11.41
C LEU A 552 19.20 -48.39 -11.80
N ARG A 553 18.64 -49.61 -11.89
CA ARG A 553 19.40 -50.80 -12.33
C ARG A 553 19.94 -50.65 -13.75
N ALA A 554 19.14 -50.09 -14.65
CA ALA A 554 19.56 -49.81 -16.03
C ALA A 554 20.69 -48.77 -16.08
N ALA A 555 20.69 -47.79 -15.16
CA ALA A 555 21.78 -46.84 -14.97
C ALA A 555 22.98 -47.41 -14.18
N GLY A 556 22.99 -48.71 -13.87
CA GLY A 556 24.06 -49.38 -13.12
C GLY A 556 24.11 -49.03 -11.63
N MET A 557 23.00 -48.58 -11.06
CA MET A 557 22.85 -48.30 -9.63
C MET A 557 21.93 -49.32 -8.97
N TYR A 558 22.32 -49.82 -7.80
CA TYR A 558 21.51 -50.73 -7.00
C TYR A 558 21.03 -49.99 -5.76
N PRO A 559 19.74 -49.63 -5.66
CA PRO A 559 19.25 -48.80 -4.58
C PRO A 559 19.29 -49.54 -3.24
N MET A 560 19.82 -48.85 -2.23
CA MET A 560 19.71 -49.21 -0.82
C MET A 560 18.32 -48.84 -0.29
N ARG A 561 17.86 -49.59 0.71
CA ARG A 561 16.59 -49.32 1.41
C ARG A 561 16.78 -48.23 2.46
N GLY A 562 16.15 -47.08 2.24
CA GLY A 562 15.94 -46.03 3.23
C GLY A 562 14.79 -46.37 4.19
N ALA A 563 14.48 -45.46 5.11
CA ALA A 563 13.36 -45.62 6.03
C ALA A 563 12.01 -45.35 5.35
N TYR A 564 10.92 -45.71 6.03
CA TYR A 564 9.58 -45.27 5.63
C TYR A 564 9.45 -43.76 5.84
N VAL A 565 8.79 -43.07 4.92
CA VAL A 565 8.66 -41.60 4.91
C VAL A 565 8.05 -41.08 6.21
N ASN A 566 7.04 -41.77 6.75
CA ASN A 566 6.40 -41.39 8.01
C ASN A 566 7.31 -41.55 9.24
N VAL A 567 8.28 -42.48 9.20
CA VAL A 567 9.28 -42.70 10.26
C VAL A 567 10.45 -41.72 10.13
N ALA A 568 10.85 -41.44 8.89
CA ALA A 568 11.98 -40.56 8.59
C ALA A 568 11.64 -39.07 8.69
N ARG A 569 10.36 -38.70 8.77
CA ARG A 569 9.93 -37.30 8.83
C ARG A 569 10.57 -36.58 10.01
N GLY A 570 11.24 -35.47 9.73
CA GLY A 570 11.96 -34.70 10.75
C GLY A 570 13.34 -35.27 11.12
N ALA A 571 13.83 -36.30 10.41
CA ALA A 571 15.16 -36.90 10.66
C ALA A 571 16.31 -35.89 10.54
N LEU A 572 16.13 -34.79 9.80
CA LEU A 572 17.16 -33.77 9.65
C LEU A 572 17.23 -32.82 10.85
N SER A 573 16.17 -32.71 11.68
CA SER A 573 16.08 -31.73 12.77
C SER A 573 17.25 -31.81 13.76
N PRO A 574 17.68 -33.01 14.23
CA PRO A 574 18.85 -33.11 15.10
C PRO A 574 20.13 -32.63 14.42
N LEU A 575 20.31 -32.93 13.13
CA LEU A 575 21.51 -32.55 12.38
C LEU A 575 21.56 -31.05 12.08
N ILE A 576 20.40 -30.43 11.82
CA ILE A 576 20.26 -28.99 11.60
C ILE A 576 20.65 -28.22 12.86
N ARG A 577 20.23 -28.70 14.04
CA ARG A 577 20.45 -28.04 15.33
C ARG A 577 21.78 -28.38 15.99
N THR A 578 22.42 -29.49 15.63
CA THR A 578 23.67 -29.92 16.28
C THR A 578 24.87 -29.31 15.57
N GLU A 579 25.83 -28.81 16.36
CA GLU A 579 27.07 -28.25 15.88
C GLU A 579 28.26 -29.11 16.32
N ALA A 580 29.17 -29.40 15.39
CA ALA A 580 30.44 -30.06 15.68
C ALA A 580 31.56 -29.39 14.89
N LYS A 581 32.63 -29.02 15.60
CA LYS A 581 33.80 -28.29 15.05
C LYS A 581 33.37 -27.01 14.29
N ALA A 582 32.57 -26.16 14.93
CA ALA A 582 32.11 -24.88 14.39
C ALA A 582 31.23 -24.96 13.12
N ARG A 583 30.66 -26.12 12.81
CA ARG A 583 29.77 -26.32 11.66
C ARG A 583 28.58 -27.17 12.05
N ARG A 584 27.42 -26.90 11.44
CA ARG A 584 26.23 -27.74 11.60
C ARG A 584 26.46 -29.13 11.02
N LEU A 585 25.79 -30.13 11.59
CA LEU A 585 25.86 -31.50 11.08
C LEU A 585 25.06 -31.66 9.78
N PHE A 586 24.09 -30.80 9.51
CA PHE A 586 23.45 -30.71 8.20
C PHE A 586 23.83 -29.40 7.51
N GLN A 587 24.41 -29.51 6.32
CA GLN A 587 24.73 -28.37 5.47
C GLN A 587 24.16 -28.55 4.05
N VAL A 588 23.86 -27.45 3.38
CA VAL A 588 23.37 -27.41 2.00
C VAL A 588 24.27 -26.46 1.21
N ASP A 589 24.78 -26.92 0.08
CA ASP A 589 25.50 -26.09 -0.86
C ASP A 589 24.53 -25.11 -1.54
N THR A 590 24.80 -23.81 -1.44
CA THR A 590 23.96 -22.75 -2.00
C THR A 590 23.94 -22.73 -3.53
N GLU A 591 24.97 -23.25 -4.19
CA GLU A 591 25.11 -23.22 -5.65
C GLU A 591 24.69 -24.55 -6.29
N GLY A 592 25.08 -25.66 -5.66
CA GLY A 592 24.79 -26.99 -6.19
C GLY A 592 23.39 -27.52 -5.82
N ALA A 593 22.87 -27.17 -4.64
CA ALA A 593 21.66 -27.77 -4.06
C ALA A 593 20.52 -26.74 -3.86
N THR A 594 20.21 -25.99 -4.91
CA THR A 594 19.22 -24.89 -4.87
C THR A 594 17.80 -25.39 -4.55
N HIS A 595 17.40 -26.59 -4.99
CA HIS A 595 16.05 -27.10 -4.71
C HIS A 595 15.88 -27.50 -3.25
N THR A 596 16.92 -28.07 -2.65
CA THR A 596 16.99 -28.45 -1.24
C THR A 596 17.01 -27.18 -0.42
N LEU A 597 17.83 -26.18 -0.79
CA LEU A 597 17.82 -24.88 -0.13
C LEU A 597 16.43 -24.26 -0.11
N ASN A 598 15.75 -24.22 -1.26
CA ASN A 598 14.39 -23.68 -1.39
C ASN A 598 13.36 -24.48 -0.57
N ALA A 599 13.49 -25.81 -0.52
CA ALA A 599 12.64 -26.67 0.28
C ALA A 599 12.85 -26.41 1.78
N MET A 600 14.10 -26.38 2.25
CA MET A 600 14.45 -26.20 3.65
C MET A 600 14.14 -24.79 4.16
N ALA A 601 14.30 -23.77 3.32
CA ALA A 601 14.03 -22.37 3.64
C ALA A 601 12.52 -21.99 3.65
N GLY A 602 11.62 -22.94 3.44
CA GLY A 602 10.16 -22.74 3.58
C GLY A 602 9.30 -23.41 2.50
N GLY A 603 9.91 -23.99 1.46
CA GLY A 603 9.18 -24.72 0.42
C GLY A 603 8.60 -26.06 0.87
N TYR A 604 9.19 -26.71 1.89
CA TYR A 604 8.66 -27.89 2.55
C TYR A 604 7.98 -27.47 3.85
N ASN A 605 6.67 -27.21 3.76
CA ASN A 605 5.88 -26.67 4.84
C ASN A 605 4.59 -27.47 5.03
N TYR A 606 3.98 -27.31 6.20
CA TYR A 606 2.67 -27.84 6.47
C TYR A 606 1.62 -26.76 6.18
N PRO A 607 0.52 -27.12 5.50
CA PRO A 607 -0.63 -26.25 5.37
C PRO A 607 -1.15 -25.86 6.76
N VAL A 608 -1.47 -24.58 6.94
CA VAL A 608 -2.07 -24.05 8.15
C VAL A 608 -3.50 -23.62 7.82
N ASP A 609 -4.47 -24.08 8.61
CA ASP A 609 -5.86 -23.69 8.44
C ASP A 609 -6.11 -22.24 8.91
N ARG A 610 -7.32 -21.73 8.68
CA ARG A 610 -7.69 -20.36 9.10
C ARG A 610 -7.68 -20.16 10.61
N ALA A 611 -7.73 -21.23 11.40
CA ALA A 611 -7.67 -21.21 12.86
C ALA A 611 -6.23 -21.33 13.39
N GLY A 612 -5.23 -21.39 12.50
CA GLY A 612 -3.82 -21.52 12.87
C GLY A 612 -3.38 -22.96 13.15
N ASN A 613 -4.24 -23.97 12.90
CA ASN A 613 -3.88 -25.36 13.12
C ASN A 613 -3.06 -25.89 11.94
N ARG A 614 -1.94 -26.52 12.27
CA ARG A 614 -1.05 -27.18 11.32
C ARG A 614 -1.66 -28.52 10.89
N ASN A 615 -1.67 -28.79 9.59
CA ASN A 615 -1.99 -30.11 9.07
C ASN A 615 -0.90 -31.14 9.45
N THR A 616 -1.19 -32.43 9.39
CA THR A 616 -0.26 -33.51 9.76
C THR A 616 0.66 -33.92 8.61
N LEU A 617 0.31 -33.56 7.38
CA LEU A 617 1.11 -33.84 6.18
C LEU A 617 1.60 -32.53 5.55
N PRO A 618 2.87 -32.48 5.11
CA PRO A 618 3.37 -31.36 4.33
C PRO A 618 2.64 -31.22 2.98
N GLU A 619 2.66 -30.00 2.45
CA GLU A 619 2.06 -29.67 1.15
C GLU A 619 2.63 -30.57 0.05
N THR A 620 1.77 -31.04 -0.84
CA THR A 620 2.18 -31.89 -1.97
C THR A 620 2.95 -31.08 -3.00
N GLY A 621 4.04 -31.64 -3.51
CA GLY A 621 4.81 -31.03 -4.59
C GLY A 621 6.25 -31.50 -4.62
N PRO A 622 7.05 -30.99 -5.56
CA PRO A 622 8.41 -31.48 -5.81
C PRO A 622 9.36 -31.30 -4.63
N HIS A 623 9.24 -30.21 -3.87
CA HIS A 623 10.04 -30.01 -2.67
C HIS A 623 9.74 -31.05 -1.58
N ARG A 624 8.48 -31.46 -1.41
CA ARG A 624 8.12 -32.55 -0.49
C ARG A 624 8.73 -33.86 -0.97
N THR A 625 8.58 -34.20 -2.24
CA THR A 625 9.13 -35.43 -2.82
C THR A 625 10.64 -35.51 -2.63
N LEU A 626 11.36 -34.42 -2.94
CA LEU A 626 12.80 -34.28 -2.73
C LEU A 626 13.20 -34.50 -1.26
N VAL A 627 12.56 -33.77 -0.33
CA VAL A 627 12.93 -33.85 1.09
C VAL A 627 12.54 -35.18 1.71
N GLU A 628 11.43 -35.81 1.34
CA GLU A 628 11.06 -37.15 1.84
C GLU A 628 12.08 -38.22 1.39
N GLY A 629 12.64 -38.09 0.17
CA GLY A 629 13.75 -38.93 -0.29
C GLY A 629 15.02 -38.72 0.54
N LEU A 630 15.36 -37.46 0.78
CA LEU A 630 16.49 -37.04 1.60
C LEU A 630 16.37 -37.56 3.05
N GLU A 631 15.22 -37.35 3.68
CA GLU A 631 14.89 -37.81 5.03
C GLU A 631 15.06 -39.33 5.15
N ALA A 632 14.47 -40.08 4.20
CA ALA A 632 14.50 -41.54 4.23
C ALA A 632 15.94 -42.10 4.14
N ALA A 633 16.80 -41.49 3.33
CA ALA A 633 18.20 -41.87 3.22
C ALA A 633 18.98 -41.49 4.48
N VAL A 634 18.88 -40.22 4.92
CA VAL A 634 19.63 -39.70 6.07
C VAL A 634 19.28 -40.44 7.36
N TYR A 635 18.01 -40.77 7.58
CA TYR A 635 17.58 -41.53 8.75
C TYR A 635 18.36 -42.85 8.90
N VAL A 636 18.50 -43.60 7.81
CA VAL A 636 19.21 -44.89 7.81
C VAL A 636 20.72 -44.70 7.87
N ILE A 637 21.27 -43.78 7.07
CA ILE A 637 22.72 -43.52 7.03
C ILE A 637 23.24 -43.10 8.42
N CYS A 638 22.52 -42.20 9.10
CA CYS A 638 22.95 -41.70 10.41
C CYS A 638 22.64 -42.68 11.56
N SER A 639 21.55 -43.47 11.48
CA SER A 639 21.27 -44.48 12.50
C SER A 639 22.27 -45.64 12.50
N GLN A 640 22.71 -46.09 11.31
CA GLN A 640 23.75 -47.13 11.19
C GLN A 640 25.11 -46.70 11.77
N GLN A 641 25.38 -45.39 11.87
CA GLN A 641 26.59 -44.87 12.49
C GLN A 641 26.49 -44.75 14.01
N ALA A 642 25.30 -44.65 14.58
CA ALA A 642 25.11 -44.61 16.04
C ALA A 642 25.44 -45.96 16.71
N ASP A 643 25.39 -47.06 15.96
CA ASP A 643 25.78 -48.41 16.40
C ASP A 643 27.30 -48.64 16.37
N VAL A 644 28.10 -47.69 15.87
CA VAL A 644 29.56 -47.73 15.92
C VAL A 644 30.03 -46.94 17.13
N LEU A 645 30.39 -47.64 18.20
CA LEU A 645 31.05 -47.05 19.35
C LEU A 645 32.30 -46.27 18.87
N PRO A 646 32.54 -45.03 19.35
CA PRO A 646 33.75 -44.28 19.04
C PRO A 646 34.99 -45.14 19.32
N GLU A 647 36.04 -45.04 18.49
CA GLU A 647 37.31 -45.73 18.75
C GLU A 647 37.80 -45.45 20.18
N GLY A 648 37.99 -46.52 20.96
CA GLY A 648 38.39 -46.45 22.37
C GLY A 648 37.26 -46.54 23.41
N VAL A 649 36.00 -46.67 22.99
CA VAL A 649 34.85 -46.86 23.90
C VAL A 649 34.38 -48.32 23.85
N ASN A 650 34.52 -49.03 24.97
CA ASN A 650 34.03 -50.39 25.15
C ASN A 650 32.69 -50.40 25.90
N THR A 651 31.92 -51.47 25.76
CA THR A 651 30.73 -51.73 26.59
C THR A 651 31.05 -52.69 27.72
N GLY A 652 30.72 -52.29 28.95
CA GLY A 652 30.79 -53.11 30.17
C GLY A 652 29.39 -53.41 30.72
N VAL A 653 29.24 -54.49 31.46
CA VAL A 653 27.96 -54.89 32.07
C VAL A 653 28.10 -54.81 33.58
N ASN A 654 27.18 -54.12 34.25
CA ASN A 654 27.19 -54.05 35.71
C ASN A 654 26.67 -55.37 36.33
N PRO A 655 26.83 -55.60 37.65
CA PRO A 655 26.33 -56.82 38.31
C PRO A 655 24.82 -57.04 38.21
N GLN A 656 24.05 -56.03 37.79
CA GLN A 656 22.60 -56.13 37.53
C GLN A 656 22.25 -56.41 36.05
N GLY A 657 23.24 -56.66 35.19
CA GLY A 657 23.01 -57.02 33.78
C GLY A 657 22.77 -55.83 32.84
N VAL A 658 22.96 -54.60 33.31
CA VAL A 658 22.76 -53.38 32.50
C VAL A 658 24.08 -52.99 31.83
N SER A 659 24.05 -52.84 30.50
CA SER A 659 25.20 -52.40 29.72
C SER A 659 25.43 -50.89 29.87
N TYR A 660 26.69 -50.48 30.06
CA TYR A 660 27.14 -49.10 30.13
C TYR A 660 28.44 -48.89 29.35
N LEU A 661 28.73 -47.65 28.97
CA LEU A 661 29.93 -47.28 28.22
C LEU A 661 31.14 -47.12 29.14
N THR A 662 32.29 -47.67 28.78
CA THR A 662 33.54 -47.62 29.55
C THR A 662 34.76 -47.43 28.64
N THR A 663 35.78 -46.74 29.15
CA THR A 663 37.08 -46.56 28.46
C THR A 663 38.09 -47.67 28.78
N LEU A 664 37.73 -48.62 29.66
CA LEU A 664 38.59 -49.73 30.04
C LEU A 664 38.54 -50.85 28.99
N PRO A 665 39.66 -51.48 28.61
CA PRO A 665 39.67 -52.65 27.73
C PRO A 665 38.88 -53.81 28.36
N ARG A 666 38.12 -54.57 27.57
CA ARG A 666 37.50 -55.83 28.04
C ARG A 666 38.62 -56.74 28.58
N ARG A 667 38.53 -57.13 29.85
CA ARG A 667 39.38 -58.18 30.44
C ARG A 667 38.80 -59.55 30.18
#